data_AF-A0A2E0QXH8-F1
#
_entry.id   AF-A0A2E0QXH8-F1
#
_cell.length_a   1.000
_cell.length_b   1.000
_cell.length_c   1.000
_cell.angle_alpha   90.00
_cell.angle_beta   90.00
_cell.angle_gamma   90.00
#
_symmetry.space_group_name_H-M   'P 1'
#
loop_
_entity.id
_entity.type
_entity.pdbx_description
1 polymer ?
#
loop_
_entity_poly.entity_id
_entity_poly.type
_entity_poly.pdbx_seq_one_letter_code
_entity_poly.pdbx_strand_id
1 'polypeptide(L)'
;MPTVPLNLRKTRLLDRLVMPAIALVVLLGVIVIVGWITKSPLLMQIAPSWVPMQFNTALLFVATGSAAILLFLRKYRIAIPLAILVALLASLTLCQYAFGISFGIDEALFTAHTTVKTSHPGRMAPNTAISFILCAVMIMAYRQSSANRVLVVFLSTCVFCLAALAIYGYITGTESTYGWGNYTRMAIHTATGFVVLGGSFLIDSWYAERTVSEKHNRIPAWLSLVSTLVALTIGLSIWNTVSSLENRSALEETKLRGKSIHTQLHSVLDSVRLSLKQMVRRYEGGIRGPNWVEDAEEHIRTTPGLFAITFLRDDDSTRRINLKNEGLRHLVEEWETGESPSKLTFADLEESGSSFHYFVISLRIENSEPFKDSGYLEAFFDAREFFSHALHPIVEDERYVIYDTNGATIISTIGNEKESKGLESIHIEDTYHGWYGEVLEIERASLTALGVTLSSMALVATFLIGGLVFWSTTFAINSYNRDQERSDSELFRTNTELETLLHTISHDLREPIRTVNSFSSLLEEECRDCLNEDSRHVLDRLKGGAARLEDLLSDIATISRLHHLEMSQEKTSLKSLVESQLKHLHKEIESTGAKIEVSEKLPSILVEKKSAQQAVHHLIGNALKFSKNGSPPEISIHPYRDKKRKGIVVKDRGIGIQPPMDERLFQLFRRGVGREIDGTGLGLAIVRKVAEKHGGEVWFRNRTGGGTAFYLVLTSPKP
;
A
#
# COMPACT_ATOMS: atom_id res chain seq x y z
N MET A 1 0.69 30.69 -3.77
CA MET A 1 1.35 30.44 -2.46
C MET A 1 2.82 30.11 -2.72
N PRO A 2 3.78 30.78 -2.06
CA PRO A 2 5.19 30.49 -2.28
C PRO A 2 5.53 29.13 -1.68
N THR A 3 6.20 28.30 -2.47
CA THR A 3 6.70 26.98 -2.09
C THR A 3 7.71 27.12 -0.95
N VAL A 4 7.37 26.60 0.23
CA VAL A 4 8.29 26.48 1.37
C VAL A 4 9.55 25.72 0.91
N PRO A 5 10.76 26.26 1.10
CA PRO A 5 11.97 25.58 0.63
C PRO A 5 12.27 24.38 1.54
N LEU A 6 11.93 23.17 1.06
CA LEU A 6 12.34 21.92 1.69
C LEU A 6 13.84 21.93 2.04
N ASN A 7 14.16 21.47 3.24
CA ASN A 7 15.51 21.39 3.76
C ASN A 7 16.39 20.52 2.83
N LEU A 8 17.37 21.15 2.15
CA LEU A 8 18.19 20.56 1.06
C LEU A 8 18.95 19.27 1.42
N ARG A 9 19.15 19.00 2.71
CA ARG A 9 19.84 17.79 3.21
C ARG A 9 18.93 16.57 3.21
N LYS A 10 17.64 16.80 3.44
CA LYS A 10 16.59 15.79 3.62
C LYS A 10 16.04 15.29 2.28
N THR A 11 15.86 16.20 1.32
CA THR A 11 15.53 15.85 -0.08
C THR A 11 16.58 14.93 -0.73
N ARG A 12 17.88 15.17 -0.49
CA ARG A 12 18.96 14.33 -1.02
C ARG A 12 18.95 12.88 -0.51
N LEU A 13 18.40 12.62 0.67
CA LEU A 13 18.36 11.26 1.24
C LEU A 13 17.17 10.47 0.69
N LEU A 14 16.06 11.16 0.42
CA LEU A 14 14.89 10.59 -0.25
C LEU A 14 15.18 10.27 -1.72
N ASP A 15 15.84 11.19 -2.43
CA ASP A 15 16.27 10.98 -3.82
C ASP A 15 17.17 9.74 -3.95
N ARG A 16 17.94 9.41 -2.90
CA ARG A 16 18.81 8.23 -2.86
C ARG A 16 18.08 6.90 -2.65
N LEU A 17 16.82 6.92 -2.19
CA LEU A 17 16.04 5.70 -1.96
C LEU A 17 14.96 5.50 -3.02
N VAL A 18 14.21 6.56 -3.34
CA VAL A 18 13.05 6.49 -4.25
C VAL A 18 13.49 6.37 -5.71
N MET A 19 14.48 7.14 -6.16
CA MET A 19 14.90 7.11 -7.56
C MET A 19 15.49 5.76 -7.99
N PRO A 20 16.38 5.11 -7.22
CA PRO A 20 16.86 3.77 -7.58
C PRO A 20 15.75 2.74 -7.64
N ALA A 21 14.77 2.81 -6.71
CA ALA A 21 13.63 1.90 -6.70
C ALA A 21 12.79 2.03 -7.99
N ILE A 22 12.47 3.25 -8.43
CA ILE A 22 11.75 3.47 -9.69
C ILE A 22 12.61 3.10 -10.91
N ALA A 23 13.93 3.33 -10.86
CA ALA A 23 14.84 2.91 -11.92
C ALA A 23 14.88 1.38 -12.09
N LEU A 24 14.76 0.61 -11.00
CA LEU A 24 14.62 -0.85 -11.07
C LEU A 24 13.34 -1.28 -11.79
N VAL A 25 12.25 -0.51 -11.67
CA VAL A 25 11.00 -0.78 -12.39
C VAL A 25 11.15 -0.53 -13.90
N VAL A 26 11.87 0.53 -14.29
CA VAL A 26 12.22 0.76 -15.70
C VAL A 26 13.11 -0.37 -16.22
N LEU A 27 14.12 -0.76 -15.44
CA LEU A 27 15.02 -1.85 -15.79
C LEU A 27 14.26 -3.18 -15.96
N LEU A 28 13.32 -3.48 -15.08
CA LEU A 28 12.45 -4.66 -15.19
C LEU A 28 11.71 -4.68 -16.54
N GLY A 29 11.09 -3.56 -16.93
CA GLY A 29 10.42 -3.43 -18.23
C GLY A 29 11.38 -3.63 -19.41
N VAL A 30 12.59 -3.05 -19.35
CA VAL A 30 13.61 -3.22 -20.39
C VAL A 30 14.08 -4.68 -20.50
N ILE A 31 14.32 -5.36 -19.37
CA ILE A 31 14.72 -6.77 -19.35
C ILE A 31 13.68 -7.64 -20.05
N VAL A 32 12.40 -7.42 -19.77
CA VAL A 32 11.31 -8.21 -20.38
C VAL A 32 11.18 -7.90 -21.87
N ILE A 33 11.32 -6.64 -22.28
CA ILE A 33 11.36 -6.25 -23.71
C ILE A 33 12.51 -6.98 -24.42
N VAL A 34 13.70 -7.04 -23.83
CA VAL A 34 14.83 -7.81 -24.35
C VAL A 34 14.50 -9.30 -24.41
N GLY A 35 13.78 -9.83 -23.42
CA GLY A 35 13.25 -11.21 -23.41
C GLY A 35 12.38 -11.53 -24.62
N TRP A 36 11.45 -10.63 -24.95
CA TRP A 36 10.61 -10.77 -26.14
C TRP A 36 11.42 -10.72 -27.45
N ILE A 37 12.35 -9.77 -27.57
CA ILE A 37 13.21 -9.61 -28.75
C ILE A 37 14.10 -10.85 -28.97
N THR A 38 14.68 -11.37 -27.88
CA THR A 38 15.58 -12.54 -27.92
C THR A 38 14.85 -13.87 -27.88
N LYS A 39 13.52 -13.87 -27.75
CA LYS A 39 12.66 -15.05 -27.54
C LYS A 39 13.12 -15.91 -26.36
N SER A 40 13.63 -15.29 -25.30
CA SER A 40 14.14 -15.97 -24.10
C SER A 40 13.05 -16.06 -23.03
N PRO A 41 12.52 -17.26 -22.71
CA PRO A 41 11.48 -17.41 -21.69
C PRO A 41 11.93 -16.94 -20.31
N LEU A 42 13.20 -17.16 -19.93
CA LEU A 42 13.73 -16.79 -18.60
C LEU A 42 13.65 -15.28 -18.30
N LEU A 43 13.63 -14.44 -19.33
CA LEU A 43 13.52 -12.99 -19.18
C LEU A 43 12.06 -12.51 -19.15
N MET A 44 11.11 -13.32 -19.65
CA MET A 44 9.69 -12.99 -19.70
C MET A 44 8.90 -13.62 -18.54
N GLN A 45 9.38 -14.75 -18.00
CA GLN A 45 8.76 -15.51 -16.92
C GLN A 45 9.82 -16.00 -15.92
N ILE A 46 9.48 -15.95 -14.64
CA ILE A 46 10.37 -16.41 -13.56
C ILE A 46 10.39 -17.94 -13.45
N ALA A 47 9.26 -18.59 -13.70
CA ALA A 47 9.13 -20.04 -13.69
C ALA A 47 8.28 -20.52 -14.90
N PRO A 48 8.51 -21.74 -15.43
CA PRO A 48 7.81 -22.22 -16.64
C PRO A 48 6.29 -22.33 -16.52
N SER A 49 5.76 -22.55 -15.31
CA SER A 49 4.33 -22.64 -15.03
C SER A 49 3.68 -21.31 -14.63
N TRP A 50 4.48 -20.26 -14.52
CA TRP A 50 4.04 -18.93 -14.10
C TRP A 50 3.77 -18.05 -15.32
N VAL A 51 2.94 -17.03 -15.11
CA VAL A 51 2.50 -16.18 -16.20
C VAL A 51 3.69 -15.34 -16.73
N PRO A 52 3.96 -15.34 -18.05
CA PRO A 52 4.91 -14.43 -18.64
C PRO A 52 4.37 -13.00 -18.68
N MET A 53 5.22 -12.02 -18.45
CA MET A 53 4.85 -10.61 -18.63
C MET A 53 4.81 -10.25 -20.11
N GLN A 54 3.66 -9.73 -20.53
CA GLN A 54 3.39 -9.38 -21.93
C GLN A 54 4.22 -8.17 -22.35
N PHE A 55 4.56 -8.11 -23.65
CA PHE A 55 5.37 -7.01 -24.21
C PHE A 55 4.77 -5.63 -23.90
N ASN A 56 3.47 -5.48 -24.11
CA ASN A 56 2.76 -4.22 -23.84
C ASN A 56 2.81 -3.83 -22.37
N THR A 57 2.75 -4.79 -21.45
CA THR A 57 2.94 -4.56 -20.01
C THR A 57 4.34 -4.04 -19.73
N ALA A 58 5.37 -4.62 -20.35
CA ALA A 58 6.76 -4.19 -20.18
C ALA A 58 7.00 -2.78 -20.69
N LEU A 59 6.45 -2.45 -21.87
CA LEU A 59 6.50 -1.11 -22.44
C LEU A 59 5.82 -0.07 -21.52
N LEU A 60 4.66 -0.40 -20.97
CA LEU A 60 3.96 0.50 -20.04
C LEU A 60 4.72 0.71 -18.72
N PHE A 61 5.48 -0.27 -18.23
CA PHE A 61 6.36 -0.06 -17.07
C PHE A 61 7.52 0.87 -17.37
N VAL A 62 8.16 0.73 -18.54
CA VAL A 62 9.22 1.66 -18.98
C VAL A 62 8.65 3.08 -19.07
N ALA A 63 7.47 3.25 -19.66
CA ALA A 63 6.81 4.55 -19.78
C ALA A 63 6.42 5.12 -18.40
N THR A 64 5.78 4.34 -17.54
CA THR A 64 5.32 4.77 -16.21
C THR A 64 6.49 5.11 -15.29
N GLY A 65 7.51 4.27 -15.24
CA GLY A 65 8.72 4.52 -14.44
C GLY A 65 9.49 5.75 -14.94
N SER A 66 9.61 5.92 -16.27
CA SER A 66 10.23 7.11 -16.86
C SER A 66 9.42 8.37 -16.55
N ALA A 67 8.09 8.32 -16.64
CA ALA A 67 7.20 9.43 -16.26
C ALA A 67 7.38 9.81 -14.79
N ALA A 68 7.46 8.82 -13.89
CA ALA A 68 7.70 9.05 -12.47
C ALA A 68 9.10 9.67 -12.20
N ILE A 69 10.17 9.18 -12.83
CA ILE A 69 11.50 9.79 -12.70
C ILE A 69 11.47 11.25 -13.19
N LEU A 70 10.89 11.51 -14.36
CA LEU A 70 10.76 12.87 -14.91
C LEU A 70 9.94 13.79 -14.00
N LEU A 71 8.91 13.26 -13.35
CA LEU A 71 8.09 13.96 -12.37
C LEU A 71 8.93 14.42 -11.16
N PHE A 72 9.73 13.52 -10.57
CA PHE A 72 10.63 13.86 -9.46
C PHE A 72 11.76 14.82 -9.88
N LEU A 73 12.22 14.74 -11.14
CA LEU A 73 13.12 15.72 -11.75
C LEU A 73 12.44 17.05 -12.11
N ARG A 74 11.15 17.24 -11.76
CA ARG A 74 10.34 18.44 -12.02
C ARG A 74 10.13 18.76 -13.50
N LYS A 75 10.24 17.76 -14.38
CA LYS A 75 10.01 17.87 -15.84
C LYS A 75 8.55 17.52 -16.21
N TYR A 76 7.60 18.23 -15.59
CA TYR A 76 6.16 17.96 -15.72
C TYR A 76 5.64 17.99 -17.18
N ARG A 77 6.23 18.85 -18.02
CA ARG A 77 5.84 18.99 -19.44
C ARG A 77 6.01 17.71 -20.26
N ILE A 78 6.91 16.82 -19.83
CA ILE A 78 7.16 15.54 -20.50
C ILE A 78 6.51 14.39 -19.73
N ALA A 79 6.56 14.45 -18.39
CA ALA A 79 5.98 13.42 -17.54
C ALA A 79 4.47 13.24 -17.72
N ILE A 80 3.71 14.35 -17.81
CA ILE A 80 2.25 14.31 -17.88
C ILE A 80 1.75 13.70 -19.20
N PRO A 81 2.21 14.13 -20.40
CA PRO A 81 1.82 13.47 -21.65
C PRO A 81 2.15 11.97 -21.69
N LEU A 82 3.30 11.58 -21.13
CA LEU A 82 3.68 10.17 -21.05
C LEU A 82 2.74 9.36 -20.14
N ALA A 83 2.33 9.92 -19.00
CA ALA A 83 1.31 9.32 -18.14
C ALA A 83 -0.07 9.22 -18.81
N ILE A 84 -0.48 10.25 -19.56
CA ILE A 84 -1.73 10.22 -20.34
C ILE A 84 -1.70 9.08 -21.37
N LEU A 85 -0.58 8.91 -22.08
CA LEU A 85 -0.42 7.81 -23.04
C LEU A 85 -0.56 6.43 -22.34
N VAL A 86 0.06 6.27 -21.17
CA VAL A 86 -0.10 5.04 -20.36
C VAL A 86 -1.56 4.79 -20.00
N ALA A 87 -2.27 5.82 -19.52
CA ALA A 87 -3.69 5.71 -19.16
C ALA A 87 -4.55 5.31 -20.36
N LEU A 88 -4.31 5.90 -21.53
CA LEU A 88 -5.05 5.61 -22.76
C LEU A 88 -4.85 4.16 -23.21
N LEU A 89 -3.60 3.69 -23.27
CA LEU A 89 -3.30 2.30 -23.68
C LEU A 89 -3.89 1.28 -22.70
N ALA A 90 -3.76 1.51 -21.39
CA ALA A 90 -4.34 0.63 -20.39
C ALA A 90 -5.89 0.65 -20.42
N SER A 91 -6.50 1.81 -20.68
CA SER A 91 -7.96 1.93 -20.82
C SER A 91 -8.47 1.20 -22.06
N LEU A 92 -7.74 1.27 -23.18
CA LEU A 92 -8.07 0.52 -24.40
C LEU A 92 -8.09 -0.99 -24.13
N THR A 93 -7.13 -1.53 -23.38
CA THR A 93 -7.13 -2.94 -22.98
C THR A 93 -8.37 -3.28 -22.13
N LEU A 94 -8.76 -2.43 -21.18
CA LEU A 94 -10.00 -2.67 -20.41
C LEU A 94 -11.24 -2.64 -21.29
N CYS A 95 -11.31 -1.73 -22.27
CA CYS A 95 -12.40 -1.73 -23.26
C CYS A 95 -12.45 -3.02 -24.07
N GLN A 96 -11.30 -3.60 -24.44
CA GLN A 96 -11.27 -4.89 -25.14
C GLN A 96 -11.88 -6.03 -24.31
N TYR A 97 -11.65 -6.03 -22.98
CA TYR A 97 -12.32 -6.99 -22.09
C TYR A 97 -13.81 -6.69 -21.94
N ALA A 98 -14.17 -5.42 -21.72
CA ALA A 98 -15.55 -5.01 -21.46
C ALA A 98 -16.50 -5.26 -22.65
N PHE A 99 -16.01 -5.07 -23.88
CA PHE A 99 -16.81 -5.25 -25.09
C PHE A 99 -16.55 -6.58 -25.82
N GLY A 100 -15.57 -7.37 -25.38
CA GLY A 100 -15.18 -8.61 -26.07
C GLY A 100 -14.57 -8.39 -27.47
N ILE A 101 -14.10 -7.18 -27.77
CA ILE A 101 -13.56 -6.79 -29.08
C ILE A 101 -12.02 -6.83 -29.02
N SER A 102 -11.36 -7.27 -30.10
CA SER A 102 -9.91 -7.14 -30.25
C SER A 102 -9.56 -5.99 -31.19
N PHE A 103 -8.88 -4.96 -30.66
CA PHE A 103 -8.40 -3.83 -31.47
C PHE A 103 -7.04 -4.10 -32.16
N GLY A 104 -6.45 -5.28 -31.95
CA GLY A 104 -5.14 -5.64 -32.47
C GLY A 104 -3.95 -4.95 -31.77
N ILE A 105 -4.19 -4.12 -30.75
CA ILE A 105 -3.11 -3.44 -30.00
C ILE A 105 -2.22 -4.42 -29.22
N ASP A 106 -2.73 -5.60 -28.89
CA ASP A 106 -2.06 -6.63 -28.08
C ASP A 106 -0.86 -7.25 -28.80
N GLU A 107 -0.92 -7.32 -30.13
CA GLU A 107 0.13 -7.92 -30.99
C GLU A 107 0.70 -6.93 -32.03
N ALA A 108 0.34 -5.65 -31.94
CA ALA A 108 0.73 -4.63 -32.93
C ALA A 108 2.24 -4.46 -33.08
N LEU A 109 3.01 -4.68 -32.00
CA LEU A 109 4.48 -4.55 -31.99
C LEU A 109 5.21 -5.89 -31.99
N PHE A 110 4.62 -6.92 -31.38
CA PHE A 110 5.21 -8.25 -31.25
C PHE A 110 4.11 -9.29 -31.20
N THR A 111 4.27 -10.39 -31.93
CA THR A 111 3.32 -11.52 -31.90
C THR A 111 3.61 -12.41 -30.71
N ALA A 112 2.55 -12.91 -30.06
CA ALA A 112 2.75 -13.72 -28.86
C ALA A 112 3.31 -15.11 -29.22
N HIS A 113 4.33 -15.56 -28.49
CA HIS A 113 4.95 -16.89 -28.70
C HIS A 113 4.74 -17.85 -27.51
N THR A 114 4.21 -17.34 -26.39
CA THR A 114 3.91 -18.10 -25.17
C THR A 114 2.54 -17.71 -24.64
N THR A 115 1.63 -18.66 -24.49
CA THR A 115 0.21 -18.43 -24.09
C THR A 115 -0.15 -19.02 -22.72
N VAL A 116 0.85 -19.27 -21.87
CA VAL A 116 0.64 -19.86 -20.54
C VAL A 116 -0.25 -18.94 -19.69
N LYS A 117 -1.46 -19.41 -19.36
CA LYS A 117 -2.46 -18.72 -18.52
C LYS A 117 -2.87 -17.32 -19.03
N THR A 118 -2.87 -17.13 -20.35
CA THR A 118 -3.38 -15.94 -21.03
C THR A 118 -4.72 -16.23 -21.71
N SER A 119 -5.66 -15.29 -21.66
CA SER A 119 -6.96 -15.46 -22.35
C SER A 119 -6.85 -15.17 -23.85
N HIS A 120 -6.01 -14.19 -24.20
CA HIS A 120 -5.70 -13.84 -25.59
C HIS A 120 -4.19 -13.63 -25.73
N PRO A 121 -3.60 -13.98 -26.89
CA PRO A 121 -2.22 -13.68 -27.22
C PRO A 121 -1.86 -12.21 -26.95
N GLY A 122 -0.79 -11.95 -26.21
CA GLY A 122 -0.25 -10.59 -26.01
C GLY A 122 -1.03 -9.68 -25.04
N ARG A 123 -2.26 -10.04 -24.64
CA ARG A 123 -3.13 -9.16 -23.86
C ARG A 123 -2.77 -9.11 -22.38
N MET A 124 -2.54 -7.92 -21.85
CA MET A 124 -2.26 -7.73 -20.42
C MET A 124 -3.47 -8.07 -19.54
N ALA A 125 -3.23 -8.42 -18.27
CA ALA A 125 -4.29 -8.75 -17.31
C ALA A 125 -5.15 -7.51 -16.95
N PRO A 126 -6.46 -7.66 -16.66
CA PRO A 126 -7.34 -6.55 -16.29
C PRO A 126 -6.87 -5.77 -15.06
N ASN A 127 -6.46 -6.46 -13.99
CA ASN A 127 -5.92 -5.86 -12.77
C ASN A 127 -4.59 -5.11 -13.00
N THR A 128 -3.78 -5.56 -13.98
CA THR A 128 -2.57 -4.88 -14.45
C THR A 128 -2.93 -3.58 -15.17
N ALA A 129 -3.91 -3.59 -16.06
CA ALA A 129 -4.39 -2.39 -16.75
C ALA A 129 -4.95 -1.36 -15.76
N ILE A 130 -5.76 -1.78 -14.79
CA ILE A 130 -6.28 -0.92 -13.72
C ILE A 130 -5.11 -0.27 -12.95
N SER A 131 -4.09 -1.06 -12.60
CA SER A 131 -2.93 -0.55 -11.86
C SER A 131 -2.15 0.50 -12.64
N PHE A 132 -2.00 0.35 -13.97
CA PHE A 132 -1.40 1.39 -14.82
C PHE A 132 -2.26 2.66 -14.89
N ILE A 133 -3.58 2.54 -14.99
CA ILE A 133 -4.49 3.70 -14.96
C ILE A 133 -4.33 4.45 -13.63
N LEU A 134 -4.36 3.72 -12.50
CA LEU A 134 -4.15 4.32 -11.18
C LEU A 134 -2.78 5.01 -11.07
N CYS A 135 -1.71 4.39 -11.57
CA CYS A 135 -0.38 5.01 -11.61
C CYS A 135 -0.35 6.28 -12.47
N ALA A 136 -1.00 6.28 -13.63
CA ALA A 136 -1.05 7.44 -14.51
C ALA A 136 -1.81 8.61 -13.87
N VAL A 137 -2.99 8.33 -13.29
CA VAL A 137 -3.78 9.35 -12.56
C VAL A 137 -3.01 9.85 -11.34
N MET A 138 -2.30 8.98 -10.62
CA MET A 138 -1.43 9.35 -9.51
C MET A 138 -0.33 10.32 -9.95
N ILE A 139 0.36 10.06 -11.08
CA ILE A 139 1.39 10.95 -11.65
C ILE A 139 0.79 12.30 -12.06
N MET A 140 -0.39 12.31 -12.69
CA MET A 140 -1.09 13.54 -13.10
C MET A 140 -1.58 14.36 -11.90
N ALA A 141 -2.04 13.68 -10.84
CA ALA A 141 -2.52 14.30 -9.61
C ALA A 141 -1.37 14.83 -8.74
N TYR A 142 -0.13 14.36 -8.94
CA TYR A 142 1.05 14.74 -8.17
C TYR A 142 1.37 16.24 -8.32
N ARG A 143 0.69 17.03 -7.50
CA ARG A 143 0.90 18.45 -7.25
C ARG A 143 1.05 18.63 -5.76
N GLN A 144 1.90 19.57 -5.34
CA GLN A 144 2.20 19.82 -3.92
C GLN A 144 1.03 20.46 -3.12
N SER A 145 -0.21 20.34 -3.58
CA SER A 145 -1.40 20.73 -2.80
C SER A 145 -1.75 19.62 -1.81
N SER A 146 -2.22 19.99 -0.62
CA SER A 146 -2.66 19.04 0.41
C SER A 146 -3.82 18.14 -0.07
N ALA A 147 -4.78 18.70 -0.80
CA ALA A 147 -5.92 17.94 -1.35
C ALA A 147 -5.47 16.86 -2.34
N ASN A 148 -4.55 17.22 -3.24
CA ASN A 148 -4.01 16.28 -4.23
C ASN A 148 -3.14 15.20 -3.58
N ARG A 149 -2.48 15.51 -2.46
CA ARG A 149 -1.65 14.53 -1.74
C ARG A 149 -2.47 13.39 -1.18
N VAL A 150 -3.65 13.67 -0.62
CA VAL A 150 -4.57 12.61 -0.14
C VAL A 150 -4.97 11.67 -1.28
N LEU A 151 -5.27 12.24 -2.46
CA LEU A 151 -5.58 11.45 -3.65
C LEU A 151 -4.38 10.59 -4.10
N VAL A 152 -3.16 11.15 -4.14
CA VAL A 152 -1.94 10.41 -4.50
C VAL A 152 -1.70 9.26 -3.53
N VAL A 153 -1.81 9.50 -2.22
CA VAL A 153 -1.68 8.47 -1.18
C VAL A 153 -2.72 7.37 -1.38
N PHE A 154 -3.99 7.72 -1.57
CA PHE A 154 -5.05 6.76 -1.80
C PHE A 154 -4.77 5.88 -3.03
N LEU A 155 -4.47 6.50 -4.19
CA LEU A 155 -4.16 5.78 -5.42
C LEU A 155 -2.92 4.88 -5.29
N SER A 156 -1.85 5.39 -4.67
CA SER A 156 -0.62 4.62 -4.44
C SER A 156 -0.85 3.43 -3.51
N THR A 157 -1.75 3.55 -2.53
CA THR A 157 -2.15 2.46 -1.65
C THR A 157 -2.97 1.42 -2.40
N CYS A 158 -3.93 1.83 -3.23
CA CYS A 158 -4.69 0.92 -4.08
C CYS A 158 -3.78 0.10 -5.02
N VAL A 159 -2.81 0.76 -5.67
CA VAL A 159 -1.81 0.08 -6.53
C VAL A 159 -0.98 -0.92 -5.71
N PHE A 160 -0.49 -0.51 -4.54
CA PHE A 160 0.28 -1.37 -3.65
C PHE A 160 -0.53 -2.59 -3.21
N CYS A 161 -1.77 -2.39 -2.77
CA CYS A 161 -2.67 -3.42 -2.29
C CYS A 161 -3.06 -4.43 -3.38
N LEU A 162 -3.45 -3.95 -4.57
CA LEU A 162 -3.77 -4.83 -5.71
C LEU A 162 -2.58 -5.70 -6.10
N ALA A 163 -1.38 -5.12 -6.09
CA ALA A 163 -0.15 -5.85 -6.40
C ALA A 163 0.26 -6.83 -5.28
N ALA A 164 0.13 -6.44 -4.01
CA ALA A 164 0.39 -7.31 -2.88
C ALA A 164 -0.56 -8.52 -2.86
N LEU A 165 -1.84 -8.32 -3.19
CA LEU A 165 -2.83 -9.39 -3.33
C LEU A 165 -2.43 -10.39 -4.42
N ALA A 166 -1.90 -9.91 -5.55
CA ALA A 166 -1.41 -10.78 -6.61
C ALA A 166 -0.19 -11.61 -6.17
N ILE A 167 0.78 -11.00 -5.47
CA ILE A 167 1.95 -11.71 -4.91
C ILE A 167 1.50 -12.77 -3.91
N TYR A 168 0.57 -12.43 -3.01
CA TYR A 168 -0.02 -13.38 -2.06
C TYR A 168 -0.62 -14.59 -2.77
N GLY A 169 -1.30 -14.37 -3.89
CA GLY A 169 -1.82 -15.43 -4.75
C GLY A 169 -0.80 -16.41 -5.29
N TYR A 170 0.36 -15.93 -5.71
CA TYR A 170 1.46 -16.80 -6.13
C TYR A 170 2.01 -17.63 -4.97
N ILE A 171 2.03 -17.06 -3.76
CA ILE A 171 2.52 -17.76 -2.56
C ILE A 171 1.53 -18.85 -2.12
N THR A 172 0.22 -18.57 -2.16
CA THR A 172 -0.82 -19.52 -1.74
C THR A 172 -1.28 -20.47 -2.84
N GLY A 173 -0.89 -20.23 -4.09
CA GLY A 173 -1.37 -20.99 -5.25
C GLY A 173 -2.85 -20.72 -5.56
N THR A 174 -3.35 -19.54 -5.20
CA THR A 174 -4.76 -19.13 -5.36
C THR A 174 -4.91 -18.23 -6.58
N GLU A 175 -5.25 -18.83 -7.73
CA GLU A 175 -5.25 -18.11 -9.01
C GLU A 175 -6.22 -16.94 -9.10
N SER A 176 -7.33 -16.96 -8.35
CA SER A 176 -8.36 -15.92 -8.33
C SER A 176 -7.87 -14.57 -7.80
N THR A 177 -6.74 -14.53 -7.09
CA THR A 177 -6.17 -13.30 -6.52
C THR A 177 -5.26 -12.55 -7.49
N TYR A 178 -4.68 -13.25 -8.48
CA TYR A 178 -3.84 -12.65 -9.52
C TYR A 178 -4.46 -12.73 -10.92
N GLY A 179 -5.67 -13.26 -11.07
CA GLY A 179 -6.48 -13.14 -12.29
C GLY A 179 -7.97 -13.34 -12.02
N TRP A 180 -8.79 -12.88 -12.96
CA TRP A 180 -10.24 -12.85 -12.80
C TRP A 180 -10.92 -13.76 -13.82
N GLY A 181 -11.54 -14.84 -13.33
CA GLY A 181 -12.16 -15.86 -14.16
C GLY A 181 -11.18 -16.40 -15.22
N ASN A 182 -11.62 -16.41 -16.48
CA ASN A 182 -10.86 -16.91 -17.61
C ASN A 182 -9.98 -15.85 -18.28
N TYR A 183 -9.86 -14.64 -17.73
CA TYR A 183 -9.02 -13.58 -18.30
C TYR A 183 -7.52 -13.83 -18.06
N THR A 184 -6.68 -13.08 -18.80
CA THR A 184 -5.24 -13.12 -18.59
C THR A 184 -4.90 -12.80 -17.13
N ARG A 185 -4.01 -13.63 -16.57
CA ARG A 185 -3.52 -13.49 -15.20
C ARG A 185 -2.31 -12.55 -15.14
N MET A 186 -2.08 -11.92 -14.00
CA MET A 186 -0.97 -11.00 -13.76
C MET A 186 0.31 -11.77 -13.45
N ALA A 187 1.45 -11.39 -14.05
CA ALA A 187 2.75 -11.97 -13.71
C ALA A 187 3.26 -11.50 -12.33
N ILE A 188 3.98 -12.35 -11.60
CA ILE A 188 4.45 -12.03 -10.25
C ILE A 188 5.43 -10.83 -10.23
N HIS A 189 6.32 -10.73 -11.21
CA HIS A 189 7.28 -9.62 -11.30
C HIS A 189 6.60 -8.32 -11.74
N THR A 190 5.53 -8.38 -12.53
CA THR A 190 4.62 -7.22 -12.75
C THR A 190 4.07 -6.73 -11.41
N ALA A 191 3.63 -7.64 -10.54
CA ALA A 191 3.13 -7.26 -9.21
C ALA A 191 4.24 -6.65 -8.35
N THR A 192 5.45 -7.22 -8.36
CA THR A 192 6.62 -6.61 -7.70
C THR A 192 6.90 -5.19 -8.21
N GLY A 193 6.82 -4.95 -9.52
CA GLY A 193 6.98 -3.62 -10.10
C GLY A 193 5.98 -2.59 -9.58
N PHE A 194 4.71 -2.98 -9.44
CA PHE A 194 3.68 -2.09 -8.88
C PHE A 194 3.81 -1.87 -7.36
N VAL A 195 4.23 -2.88 -6.60
CA VAL A 195 4.56 -2.72 -5.17
C VAL A 195 5.66 -1.66 -5.00
N VAL A 196 6.71 -1.72 -5.82
CA VAL A 196 7.81 -0.75 -5.80
C VAL A 196 7.33 0.65 -6.20
N LEU A 197 6.51 0.79 -7.25
CA LEU A 197 5.95 2.08 -7.66
C LEU A 197 5.03 2.69 -6.60
N GLY A 198 4.05 1.93 -6.10
CA GLY A 198 3.11 2.38 -5.07
C GLY A 198 3.85 2.77 -3.78
N GLY A 199 4.78 1.91 -3.33
CA GLY A 199 5.61 2.19 -2.15
C GLY A 199 6.48 3.43 -2.29
N SER A 200 7.02 3.68 -3.49
CA SER A 200 7.83 4.88 -3.78
C SER A 200 7.06 6.19 -3.56
N PHE A 201 5.82 6.26 -4.06
CA PHE A 201 4.96 7.44 -3.88
C PHE A 201 4.43 7.58 -2.44
N LEU A 202 4.20 6.48 -1.73
CA LEU A 202 3.84 6.50 -0.30
C LEU A 202 4.99 7.04 0.57
N ILE A 203 6.21 6.57 0.34
CA ILE A 203 7.41 7.02 1.07
C ILE A 203 7.66 8.51 0.82
N ASP A 204 7.53 8.96 -0.43
CA ASP A 204 7.66 10.38 -0.77
C ASP A 204 6.56 11.24 -0.09
N SER A 205 5.30 10.80 -0.16
CA SER A 205 4.17 11.50 0.45
C SER A 205 4.32 11.62 1.97
N TRP A 206 4.74 10.54 2.64
CA TRP A 206 5.04 10.52 4.07
C TRP A 206 6.11 11.54 4.45
N TYR A 207 7.19 11.59 3.67
CA TYR A 207 8.30 12.48 3.95
C TYR A 207 7.95 13.95 3.69
N ALA A 208 7.28 14.23 2.57
CA ALA A 208 6.79 15.56 2.24
C ALA A 208 5.90 16.11 3.35
N GLU A 209 5.00 15.30 3.90
CA GLU A 209 4.13 15.68 5.02
C GLU A 209 4.93 15.95 6.29
N ARG A 210 5.87 15.07 6.67
CA ARG A 210 6.71 15.30 7.85
C ARG A 210 7.54 16.57 7.76
N THR A 211 8.06 16.91 6.58
CA THR A 211 8.81 18.17 6.42
C THR A 211 7.96 19.42 6.58
N VAL A 212 6.67 19.36 6.26
CA VAL A 212 5.71 20.45 6.51
C VAL A 212 5.24 20.45 7.97
N SER A 213 5.04 19.26 8.53
CA SER A 213 4.53 19.02 9.89
C SER A 213 5.60 19.18 10.98
N GLU A 214 6.90 19.24 10.67
CA GLU A 214 7.96 19.50 11.66
C GLU A 214 7.78 20.79 12.47
N LYS A 215 6.91 21.70 12.02
CA LYS A 215 6.52 22.89 12.79
C LYS A 215 5.48 22.62 13.90
N HIS A 216 4.76 21.49 13.86
CA HIS A 216 3.65 21.17 14.77
C HIS A 216 3.57 19.67 15.19
N ASN A 217 4.54 18.84 14.83
CA ASN A 217 4.62 17.40 15.17
C ASN A 217 3.30 16.60 14.97
N ARG A 218 2.51 16.91 13.92
CA ARG A 218 1.21 16.27 13.68
C ARG A 218 1.33 14.99 12.87
N ILE A 219 0.51 14.00 13.20
CA ILE A 219 0.34 12.78 12.42
C ILE A 219 -0.72 13.02 11.33
N PRO A 220 -0.46 12.65 10.06
CA PRO A 220 -1.41 12.86 8.97
C PRO A 220 -2.68 12.02 9.09
N ALA A 221 -3.82 12.65 8.81
CA ALA A 221 -5.13 11.99 8.81
C ALA A 221 -5.26 10.92 7.72
N TRP A 222 -4.56 11.05 6.58
CA TRP A 222 -4.61 10.04 5.51
C TRP A 222 -4.00 8.69 5.92
N LEU A 223 -3.24 8.63 7.02
CA LEU A 223 -2.67 7.39 7.53
C LEU A 223 -3.76 6.38 7.94
N SER A 224 -4.92 6.85 8.41
CA SER A 224 -6.05 5.97 8.71
C SER A 224 -6.55 5.27 7.43
N LEU A 225 -6.72 6.01 6.34
CA LEU A 225 -7.10 5.46 5.04
C LEU A 225 -6.12 4.38 4.56
N VAL A 226 -4.81 4.63 4.70
CA VAL A 226 -3.78 3.65 4.32
C VAL A 226 -3.92 2.37 5.16
N SER A 227 -4.01 2.51 6.48
CA SER A 227 -4.15 1.36 7.39
C SER A 227 -5.42 0.55 7.13
N THR A 228 -6.53 1.21 6.81
CA THR A 228 -7.80 0.57 6.48
C THR A 228 -7.71 -0.21 5.18
N LEU A 229 -7.15 0.38 4.12
CA LEU A 229 -6.97 -0.32 2.84
C LEU A 229 -6.05 -1.54 2.99
N VAL A 230 -4.97 -1.42 3.76
CA VAL A 230 -4.07 -2.55 4.06
C VAL A 230 -4.82 -3.65 4.83
N ALA A 231 -5.59 -3.30 5.88
CA ALA A 231 -6.38 -4.25 6.65
C ALA A 231 -7.44 -4.97 5.79
N LEU A 232 -8.16 -4.22 4.94
CA LEU A 232 -9.12 -4.79 3.99
C LEU A 232 -8.44 -5.74 3.01
N THR A 233 -7.24 -5.41 2.53
CA THR A 233 -6.50 -6.27 1.60
C THR A 233 -6.06 -7.58 2.27
N ILE A 234 -5.61 -7.53 3.52
CA ILE A 234 -5.31 -8.74 4.31
C ILE A 234 -6.57 -9.59 4.49
N GLY A 235 -7.69 -8.97 4.88
CA GLY A 235 -8.96 -9.68 5.04
C GLY A 235 -9.46 -10.31 3.73
N LEU A 236 -9.39 -9.57 2.61
CA LEU A 236 -9.73 -10.09 1.28
C LEU A 236 -8.80 -11.23 0.84
N SER A 237 -7.54 -11.22 1.25
CA SER A 237 -6.59 -12.31 0.98
C SER A 237 -6.97 -13.58 1.74
N ILE A 238 -7.35 -13.44 3.02
CA ILE A 238 -7.85 -14.54 3.85
C ILE A 238 -9.17 -15.07 3.27
N TRP A 239 -10.11 -14.18 2.95
CA TRP A 239 -11.39 -14.53 2.34
C TRP A 239 -11.22 -15.33 1.05
N ASN A 240 -10.36 -14.87 0.13
CA ASN A 240 -10.08 -15.58 -1.12
C ASN A 240 -9.50 -16.97 -0.86
N THR A 241 -8.62 -17.12 0.13
CA THR A 241 -8.04 -18.41 0.48
C THR A 241 -9.11 -19.35 1.05
N VAL A 242 -9.94 -18.87 1.97
CA VAL A 242 -11.05 -19.65 2.55
C VAL A 242 -12.04 -20.06 1.46
N SER A 243 -12.45 -19.13 0.60
CA SER A 243 -13.36 -19.42 -0.51
C SER A 243 -12.74 -20.41 -1.52
N SER A 244 -11.45 -20.28 -1.81
CA SER A 244 -10.76 -21.24 -2.67
C SER A 244 -10.66 -22.63 -2.03
N LEU A 245 -10.50 -22.72 -0.71
CA LEU A 245 -10.48 -23.98 0.02
C LEU A 245 -11.87 -24.63 0.00
N GLU A 246 -12.93 -23.87 0.32
CA GLU A 246 -14.32 -24.37 0.25
C GLU A 246 -14.65 -24.90 -1.15
N ASN A 247 -14.30 -24.15 -2.20
CA ASN A 247 -14.56 -24.58 -3.57
C ASN A 247 -13.79 -25.85 -3.94
N ARG A 248 -12.53 -26.00 -3.48
CA ARG A 248 -11.74 -27.21 -3.72
C ARG A 248 -12.30 -28.41 -2.96
N SER A 249 -12.66 -28.24 -1.69
CA SER A 249 -13.26 -29.31 -0.89
C SER A 249 -14.61 -29.75 -1.45
N ALA A 250 -15.45 -28.80 -1.87
CA ALA A 250 -16.72 -29.11 -2.52
C ALA A 250 -16.52 -29.89 -3.82
N LEU A 251 -15.54 -29.48 -4.64
CA LEU A 251 -15.19 -30.17 -5.88
C LEU A 251 -14.68 -31.59 -5.64
N GLU A 252 -13.80 -31.79 -4.64
CA GLU A 252 -13.29 -33.11 -4.26
C GLU A 252 -14.41 -34.00 -3.71
N GLU A 253 -15.31 -33.46 -2.90
CA GLU A 253 -16.48 -34.18 -2.40
C GLU A 253 -17.37 -34.66 -3.56
N THR A 254 -17.71 -33.78 -4.52
CA THR A 254 -18.49 -34.15 -5.70
C THR A 254 -17.80 -35.25 -6.51
N LYS A 255 -16.48 -35.14 -6.73
CA LYS A 255 -15.69 -36.17 -7.45
C LYS A 255 -15.68 -37.51 -6.73
N LEU A 256 -15.47 -37.50 -5.41
CA LEU A 256 -15.47 -38.72 -4.60
C LEU A 256 -16.85 -39.37 -4.57
N ARG A 257 -17.92 -38.57 -4.42
CA ARG A 257 -19.28 -39.09 -4.42
C ARG A 257 -19.64 -39.72 -5.76
N GLY A 258 -19.41 -39.07 -6.90
CA GLY A 258 -19.76 -39.74 -8.17
C GLY A 258 -18.85 -40.91 -8.53
N LYS A 259 -17.59 -40.95 -8.04
CA LYS A 259 -16.80 -42.21 -8.09
C LYS A 259 -17.45 -43.33 -7.27
N SER A 260 -18.03 -43.00 -6.11
CA SER A 260 -18.81 -43.95 -5.30
C SER A 260 -20.05 -44.45 -6.05
N ILE A 261 -20.84 -43.54 -6.64
CA ILE A 261 -22.03 -43.90 -7.44
C ILE A 261 -21.63 -44.82 -8.61
N HIS A 262 -20.58 -44.45 -9.35
CA HIS A 262 -20.03 -45.28 -10.43
C HIS A 262 -19.67 -46.68 -9.97
N THR A 263 -18.95 -46.81 -8.83
CA THR A 263 -18.53 -48.11 -8.29
C THR A 263 -19.74 -48.96 -7.86
N GLN A 264 -20.74 -48.35 -7.24
CA GLN A 264 -21.96 -49.05 -6.81
C GLN A 264 -22.80 -49.50 -8.01
N LEU A 265 -22.96 -48.65 -9.03
CA LEU A 265 -23.66 -49.00 -10.27
C LEU A 265 -22.98 -50.15 -11.02
N HIS A 266 -21.65 -50.13 -11.12
CA HIS A 266 -20.87 -51.24 -11.66
C HIS A 266 -21.10 -52.54 -10.87
N SER A 267 -21.14 -52.48 -9.54
CA SER A 267 -21.40 -53.65 -8.71
C SER A 267 -22.80 -54.25 -8.96
N VAL A 268 -23.82 -53.42 -9.20
CA VAL A 268 -25.17 -53.89 -9.53
C VAL A 268 -25.17 -54.58 -10.91
N LEU A 269 -24.57 -53.94 -11.91
CA LEU A 269 -24.45 -54.50 -13.26
C LEU A 269 -23.66 -55.81 -13.29
N ASP A 270 -22.55 -55.89 -12.56
CA ASP A 270 -21.74 -57.11 -12.45
C ASP A 270 -22.51 -58.24 -11.75
N SER A 271 -23.32 -57.92 -10.75
CA SER A 271 -24.20 -58.91 -10.09
C SER A 271 -25.21 -59.50 -11.08
N VAL A 272 -25.88 -58.65 -11.86
CA VAL A 272 -26.82 -59.07 -12.91
C VAL A 272 -26.10 -59.89 -13.98
N ARG A 273 -24.94 -59.44 -14.45
CA ARG A 273 -24.13 -60.16 -15.43
C ARG A 273 -23.69 -61.53 -14.92
N LEU A 274 -23.27 -61.62 -13.66
CA LEU A 274 -22.86 -62.89 -13.06
C LEU A 274 -24.04 -63.86 -12.95
N SER A 275 -25.22 -63.35 -12.60
CA SER A 275 -26.48 -64.11 -12.57
C SER A 275 -26.82 -64.68 -13.96
N LEU A 276 -26.77 -63.85 -15.01
CA LEU A 276 -26.98 -64.28 -16.39
C LEU A 276 -25.88 -65.26 -16.87
N LYS A 277 -24.62 -65.07 -16.48
CA LYS A 277 -23.53 -66.05 -16.76
C LYS A 277 -23.78 -67.40 -16.09
N GLN A 278 -24.35 -67.43 -14.89
CA GLN A 278 -24.73 -68.69 -14.24
C GLN A 278 -25.87 -69.38 -14.99
N MET A 279 -26.83 -68.62 -15.53
CA MET A 279 -27.87 -69.14 -16.42
C MET A 279 -27.28 -69.74 -17.70
N VAL A 280 -26.31 -69.07 -18.33
CA VAL A 280 -25.54 -69.61 -19.49
C VAL A 280 -24.83 -70.92 -19.12
N ARG A 281 -24.09 -70.96 -18.00
CA ARG A 281 -23.39 -72.18 -17.56
C ARG A 281 -24.34 -73.34 -17.27
N ARG A 282 -25.52 -73.06 -16.71
CA ARG A 282 -26.56 -74.08 -16.49
C ARG A 282 -27.09 -74.63 -17.82
N TYR A 283 -27.25 -73.76 -18.82
CA TYR A 283 -27.62 -74.15 -20.18
C TYR A 283 -26.53 -75.02 -20.84
N GLU A 284 -25.26 -74.63 -20.73
CA GLU A 284 -24.10 -75.41 -21.22
C GLU A 284 -23.99 -76.77 -20.51
N GLY A 285 -24.34 -76.84 -19.23
CA GLY A 285 -24.39 -78.06 -18.40
C GLY A 285 -25.59 -78.98 -18.66
N GLY A 286 -26.47 -78.63 -19.63
CA GLY A 286 -27.55 -79.50 -20.08
C GLY A 286 -28.94 -79.19 -19.52
N ILE A 287 -29.11 -78.14 -18.71
CA ILE A 287 -30.44 -77.67 -18.26
C ILE A 287 -31.10 -76.93 -19.42
N ARG A 288 -32.08 -77.58 -20.07
CA ARG A 288 -32.77 -77.07 -21.27
C ARG A 288 -34.28 -77.35 -21.19
N GLY A 289 -35.04 -76.80 -22.13
CA GLY A 289 -36.49 -77.06 -22.20
C GLY A 289 -37.26 -76.29 -21.13
N PRO A 290 -38.31 -76.88 -20.52
CA PRO A 290 -39.16 -76.21 -19.53
C PRO A 290 -38.39 -75.62 -18.35
N ASN A 291 -37.36 -76.33 -17.85
CA ASN A 291 -36.59 -75.89 -16.68
C ASN A 291 -35.74 -74.64 -16.96
N TRP A 292 -35.28 -74.44 -18.19
CA TRP A 292 -34.59 -73.21 -18.58
C TRP A 292 -35.57 -72.06 -18.81
N VAL A 293 -36.77 -72.37 -19.30
CA VAL A 293 -37.85 -71.37 -19.47
C VAL A 293 -38.29 -70.84 -18.11
N GLU A 294 -38.50 -71.72 -17.13
CA GLU A 294 -38.85 -71.35 -15.75
C GLU A 294 -37.76 -70.50 -15.08
N ASP A 295 -36.48 -70.83 -15.31
CA ASP A 295 -35.33 -70.07 -14.83
C ASP A 295 -35.23 -68.67 -15.48
N ALA A 296 -35.50 -68.58 -16.78
CA ALA A 296 -35.56 -67.31 -17.51
C ALA A 296 -36.72 -66.43 -17.01
N GLU A 297 -37.91 -67.01 -16.83
CA GLU A 297 -39.09 -66.33 -16.30
C GLU A 297 -38.85 -65.82 -14.87
N GLU A 298 -38.12 -66.58 -14.04
CA GLU A 298 -37.75 -66.14 -12.70
C GLU A 298 -36.77 -64.96 -12.73
N HIS A 299 -35.77 -64.96 -13.62
CA HIS A 299 -34.89 -63.81 -13.80
C HIS A 299 -35.66 -62.56 -14.25
N ILE A 300 -36.58 -62.69 -15.21
CA ILE A 300 -37.45 -61.60 -15.69
C ILE A 300 -38.35 -61.06 -14.57
N ARG A 301 -38.82 -61.93 -13.66
CA ARG A 301 -39.65 -61.54 -12.52
C ARG A 301 -38.85 -60.82 -11.41
N THR A 302 -37.61 -61.23 -11.19
CA THR A 302 -36.81 -60.79 -10.03
C THR A 302 -35.84 -59.66 -10.33
N THR A 303 -35.43 -59.47 -11.58
CA THR A 303 -34.46 -58.45 -11.98
C THR A 303 -35.19 -57.19 -12.46
N PRO A 304 -35.06 -56.04 -11.78
CA PRO A 304 -35.71 -54.80 -12.20
C PRO A 304 -35.36 -54.41 -13.64
N GLY A 305 -36.34 -53.96 -14.42
CA GLY A 305 -36.16 -53.56 -15.81
C GLY A 305 -35.90 -54.69 -16.81
N LEU A 306 -35.53 -55.90 -16.40
CA LEU A 306 -35.39 -57.04 -17.32
C LEU A 306 -36.79 -57.45 -17.84
N PHE A 307 -37.01 -57.36 -19.15
CA PHE A 307 -38.32 -57.67 -19.75
C PHE A 307 -38.28 -58.82 -20.76
N ALA A 308 -37.11 -59.18 -21.28
CA ALA A 308 -36.95 -60.31 -22.18
C ALA A 308 -35.62 -61.03 -22.01
N ILE A 309 -35.62 -62.36 -22.19
CA ILE A 309 -34.40 -63.14 -22.42
C ILE A 309 -34.62 -63.98 -23.68
N THR A 310 -33.70 -63.89 -24.64
CA THR A 310 -33.69 -64.68 -25.86
C THR A 310 -32.42 -65.52 -25.95
N PHE A 311 -32.52 -66.61 -26.71
CA PHE A 311 -31.36 -67.39 -27.15
C PHE A 311 -31.30 -67.38 -28.67
N LEU A 312 -30.23 -66.81 -29.20
CA LEU A 312 -29.94 -66.69 -30.63
C LEU A 312 -28.88 -67.74 -31.00
N ARG A 313 -29.26 -68.77 -31.78
CA ARG A 313 -28.31 -69.76 -32.30
C ARG A 313 -27.47 -69.17 -33.44
N ASP A 314 -26.24 -69.65 -33.60
CA ASP A 314 -25.32 -69.24 -34.69
C ASP A 314 -25.87 -69.56 -36.10
N ASP A 315 -26.83 -70.49 -36.21
CA ASP A 315 -27.49 -70.87 -37.46
C ASP A 315 -28.80 -70.09 -37.73
N ASP A 316 -29.12 -69.11 -36.86
CA ASP A 316 -30.30 -68.23 -36.89
C ASP A 316 -31.65 -68.98 -36.94
N SER A 317 -31.65 -70.30 -36.66
CA SER A 317 -32.76 -71.20 -36.99
C SER A 317 -33.80 -71.37 -35.88
N THR A 318 -33.46 -71.02 -34.63
CA THR A 318 -34.35 -71.26 -33.47
C THR A 318 -34.21 -70.16 -32.42
N ARG A 319 -35.29 -69.41 -32.19
CA ARG A 319 -35.42 -68.38 -31.15
C ARG A 319 -36.39 -68.85 -30.08
N ARG A 320 -35.97 -68.79 -28.81
CA ARG A 320 -36.87 -68.97 -27.66
C ARG A 320 -36.87 -67.67 -26.88
N ILE A 321 -37.99 -66.96 -26.93
CA ILE A 321 -38.17 -65.66 -26.29
C ILE A 321 -39.07 -65.86 -25.08
N ASN A 322 -38.57 -65.57 -23.89
CA ASN A 322 -39.41 -65.41 -22.71
C ASN A 322 -39.61 -63.92 -22.45
N LEU A 323 -40.86 -63.47 -22.42
CA LEU A 323 -41.25 -62.06 -22.33
C LEU A 323 -42.09 -61.80 -21.07
N LYS A 324 -41.84 -60.67 -20.43
CA LYS A 324 -42.65 -60.15 -19.31
C LYS A 324 -44.06 -59.73 -19.77
N ASN A 325 -44.22 -59.32 -21.03
CA ASN A 325 -45.49 -58.86 -21.62
C ASN A 325 -45.50 -59.10 -23.15
N GLU A 326 -46.57 -59.68 -23.71
CA GLU A 326 -46.72 -59.87 -25.17
C GLU A 326 -46.72 -58.56 -25.96
N GLY A 327 -47.10 -57.43 -25.35
CA GLY A 327 -47.06 -56.12 -26.00
C GLY A 327 -45.66 -55.62 -26.37
N LEU A 328 -44.60 -56.13 -25.73
CA LEU A 328 -43.20 -55.76 -25.99
C LEU A 328 -42.53 -56.62 -27.07
N ARG A 329 -43.27 -57.59 -27.62
CA ARG A 329 -42.77 -58.54 -28.62
C ARG A 329 -42.31 -57.86 -29.92
N HIS A 330 -42.98 -56.78 -30.33
CA HIS A 330 -42.62 -56.01 -31.53
C HIS A 330 -41.21 -55.40 -31.44
N LEU A 331 -40.76 -54.98 -30.25
CA LEU A 331 -39.43 -54.37 -30.05
C LEU A 331 -38.30 -55.38 -30.25
N VAL A 332 -38.52 -56.63 -29.83
CA VAL A 332 -37.57 -57.73 -30.04
C VAL A 332 -37.56 -58.13 -31.51
N GLU A 333 -38.72 -58.17 -32.16
CA GLU A 333 -38.86 -58.50 -33.58
C GLU A 333 -38.24 -57.40 -34.49
N GLU A 334 -38.32 -56.12 -34.13
CA GLU A 334 -37.70 -54.99 -34.85
C GLU A 334 -36.16 -55.04 -34.81
N TRP A 335 -35.57 -55.28 -33.63
CA TRP A 335 -34.11 -55.44 -33.44
C TRP A 335 -33.50 -56.53 -34.34
N GLU A 336 -34.28 -57.57 -34.65
CA GLU A 336 -33.85 -58.77 -35.34
C GLU A 336 -33.86 -58.68 -36.89
N THR A 337 -34.52 -57.68 -37.48
CA THR A 337 -34.69 -57.58 -38.95
C THR A 337 -33.49 -57.01 -39.73
N GLY A 338 -32.41 -56.64 -39.04
CA GLY A 338 -31.12 -56.37 -39.69
C GLY A 338 -31.02 -55.05 -40.47
N GLU A 339 -32.00 -54.14 -40.40
CA GLU A 339 -31.69 -52.71 -40.49
C GLU A 339 -30.87 -52.36 -39.24
N SER A 340 -29.57 -52.60 -39.33
CA SER A 340 -28.64 -52.51 -38.21
C SER A 340 -28.84 -51.21 -37.42
N PRO A 341 -29.00 -51.24 -36.09
CA PRO A 341 -28.52 -50.16 -35.28
C PRO A 341 -27.03 -50.40 -35.01
N SER A 342 -26.21 -50.51 -36.06
CA SER A 342 -24.96 -49.78 -35.99
C SER A 342 -25.38 -48.32 -36.06
N LYS A 343 -25.68 -47.72 -34.90
CA LYS A 343 -26.21 -46.36 -34.77
C LYS A 343 -27.69 -46.23 -35.21
N LEU A 344 -28.63 -46.66 -34.36
CA LEU A 344 -29.81 -45.81 -34.21
C LEU A 344 -29.31 -44.59 -33.44
N THR A 345 -29.10 -43.49 -34.15
CA THR A 345 -29.05 -42.18 -33.49
C THR A 345 -30.37 -42.04 -32.75
N PHE A 346 -30.33 -41.71 -31.46
CA PHE A 346 -31.50 -41.56 -30.58
C PHE A 346 -32.55 -40.54 -31.09
N ALA A 347 -32.27 -39.83 -32.20
CA ALA A 347 -33.17 -38.90 -32.87
C ALA A 347 -34.36 -39.55 -33.58
N ASP A 348 -34.28 -40.81 -34.01
CA ASP A 348 -35.34 -41.42 -34.84
C ASP A 348 -36.51 -42.01 -34.03
N LEU A 349 -36.44 -41.97 -32.70
CA LEU A 349 -37.49 -42.43 -31.76
C LEU A 349 -38.31 -41.27 -31.14
N GLU A 350 -38.02 -40.01 -31.46
CA GLU A 350 -38.78 -38.84 -30.97
C GLU A 350 -40.21 -38.74 -31.55
N GLU A 351 -40.50 -39.35 -32.71
CA GLU A 351 -41.80 -39.19 -33.38
C GLU A 351 -42.93 -40.08 -32.84
N SER A 352 -42.67 -41.09 -31.98
CA SER A 352 -43.72 -41.99 -31.47
C SER A 352 -44.36 -41.55 -30.15
N GLY A 353 -43.89 -40.48 -29.51
CA GLY A 353 -44.45 -39.96 -28.26
C GLY A 353 -44.31 -40.90 -27.05
N SER A 354 -43.53 -41.97 -27.16
CA SER A 354 -43.30 -42.96 -26.10
C SER A 354 -41.80 -43.13 -25.86
N SER A 355 -41.29 -42.50 -24.80
CA SER A 355 -39.88 -42.45 -24.42
C SER A 355 -39.38 -43.78 -23.81
N PHE A 356 -39.23 -44.82 -24.62
CA PHE A 356 -38.66 -46.11 -24.21
C PHE A 356 -37.17 -46.17 -24.51
N HIS A 357 -36.33 -46.13 -23.47
CA HIS A 357 -34.89 -46.38 -23.56
C HIS A 357 -34.64 -47.83 -23.14
N TYR A 358 -33.99 -48.66 -23.96
CA TYR A 358 -33.66 -50.05 -23.62
C TYR A 358 -32.19 -50.39 -23.86
N PHE A 359 -31.71 -51.44 -23.20
CA PHE A 359 -30.33 -51.91 -23.29
C PHE A 359 -30.26 -53.44 -23.27
N VAL A 360 -29.22 -54.03 -23.88
CA VAL A 360 -29.10 -55.48 -24.11
C VAL A 360 -27.77 -56.02 -23.58
N ILE A 361 -27.83 -57.06 -22.76
CA ILE A 361 -26.64 -57.82 -22.34
C ILE A 361 -26.57 -59.10 -23.16
N SER A 362 -25.59 -59.20 -24.05
CA SER A 362 -25.34 -60.41 -24.86
C SER A 362 -24.18 -61.23 -24.28
N LEU A 363 -24.45 -62.49 -23.95
CA LEU A 363 -23.46 -63.45 -23.44
C LEU A 363 -23.30 -64.60 -24.41
N ARG A 364 -22.07 -64.88 -24.82
CA ARG A 364 -21.78 -66.00 -25.72
C ARG A 364 -21.93 -67.33 -24.98
N ILE A 365 -22.61 -68.28 -25.62
CA ILE A 365 -22.69 -69.67 -25.20
C ILE A 365 -21.71 -70.46 -26.07
N GLU A 366 -20.73 -71.08 -25.43
CA GLU A 366 -19.74 -71.89 -26.15
C GLU A 366 -20.26 -73.31 -26.37
N ASN A 367 -19.74 -73.93 -27.42
CA ASN A 367 -20.17 -75.23 -27.90
C ASN A 367 -19.87 -76.32 -26.84
N SER A 368 -20.86 -76.67 -26.01
CA SER A 368 -20.73 -77.73 -25.01
C SER A 368 -21.23 -79.07 -25.56
N GLU A 369 -20.38 -80.10 -25.48
CA GLU A 369 -20.82 -81.47 -25.74
C GLU A 369 -21.84 -81.90 -24.69
N PRO A 370 -22.90 -82.66 -25.06
CA PRO A 370 -23.08 -83.39 -26.33
C PRO A 370 -23.92 -82.67 -27.41
N PHE A 371 -24.33 -81.41 -27.21
CA PHE A 371 -25.46 -80.83 -27.95
C PHE A 371 -25.12 -79.86 -29.09
N LYS A 372 -23.85 -79.47 -29.29
CA LYS A 372 -23.39 -78.66 -30.44
C LYS A 372 -24.18 -77.38 -30.76
N ASP A 373 -24.80 -76.76 -29.76
CA ASP A 373 -25.47 -75.47 -29.92
C ASP A 373 -24.51 -74.35 -29.46
N SER A 374 -24.10 -73.48 -30.38
CA SER A 374 -23.41 -72.22 -30.09
C SER A 374 -24.31 -71.04 -30.47
N GLY A 375 -24.19 -69.94 -29.74
CA GLY A 375 -25.07 -68.79 -29.91
C GLY A 375 -24.87 -67.73 -28.83
N TYR A 376 -25.83 -66.81 -28.73
CA TYR A 376 -25.84 -65.73 -27.74
C TYR A 376 -27.12 -65.79 -26.89
N LEU A 377 -26.96 -65.66 -25.58
CA LEU A 377 -28.06 -65.30 -24.69
C LEU A 377 -28.13 -63.78 -24.65
N GLU A 378 -29.25 -63.20 -25.08
CA GLU A 378 -29.46 -61.75 -25.01
C GLU A 378 -30.57 -61.43 -24.01
N ALA A 379 -30.24 -60.56 -23.04
CA ALA A 379 -31.17 -60.10 -22.01
C ALA A 379 -31.49 -58.63 -22.26
N PHE A 380 -32.78 -58.30 -22.43
CA PHE A 380 -33.25 -56.96 -22.76
C PHE A 380 -33.82 -56.25 -21.53
N PHE A 381 -33.35 -55.04 -21.29
CA PHE A 381 -33.70 -54.22 -20.13
C PHE A 381 -34.37 -52.92 -20.55
N ASP A 382 -35.43 -52.52 -19.85
CA ASP A 382 -35.90 -51.15 -19.82
C ASP A 382 -34.91 -50.33 -18.99
N ALA A 383 -34.20 -49.41 -19.65
CA ALA A 383 -33.15 -48.61 -19.04
C ALA A 383 -33.72 -47.72 -17.92
N ARG A 384 -34.92 -47.17 -18.09
CA ARG A 384 -35.55 -46.30 -17.08
C ARG A 384 -35.94 -47.11 -15.83
N GLU A 385 -36.59 -48.26 -16.01
CA GLU A 385 -36.97 -49.13 -14.88
C GLU A 385 -35.72 -49.69 -14.17
N PHE A 386 -34.70 -50.12 -14.92
CA PHE A 386 -33.46 -50.63 -14.36
C PHE A 386 -32.68 -49.57 -13.57
N PHE A 387 -32.37 -48.42 -14.17
CA PHE A 387 -31.56 -47.39 -13.52
C PHE A 387 -32.30 -46.73 -12.36
N SER A 388 -33.63 -46.56 -12.44
CA SER A 388 -34.40 -46.03 -11.30
C SER A 388 -34.30 -46.96 -10.09
N HIS A 389 -34.42 -48.28 -10.26
CA HIS A 389 -34.23 -49.24 -9.18
C HIS A 389 -32.77 -49.36 -8.71
N ALA A 390 -31.81 -49.33 -9.62
CA ALA A 390 -30.39 -49.41 -9.28
C ALA A 390 -29.92 -48.18 -8.49
N LEU A 391 -30.46 -46.99 -8.80
CA LEU A 391 -30.05 -45.73 -8.19
C LEU A 391 -30.87 -45.35 -6.97
N HIS A 392 -32.11 -45.84 -6.82
CA HIS A 392 -32.94 -45.54 -5.67
C HIS A 392 -32.23 -45.74 -4.31
N PRO A 393 -31.53 -46.87 -4.03
CA PRO A 393 -30.80 -47.03 -2.78
C PRO A 393 -29.47 -46.23 -2.71
N ILE A 394 -29.02 -45.68 -3.83
CA ILE A 394 -27.74 -44.97 -3.97
C ILE A 394 -27.94 -43.45 -3.83
N VAL A 395 -29.08 -42.93 -4.28
CA VAL A 395 -29.31 -41.50 -4.57
C VAL A 395 -30.67 -41.01 -4.06
N GLU A 396 -31.23 -41.64 -3.01
CA GLU A 396 -32.63 -41.51 -2.56
C GLU A 396 -33.12 -40.06 -2.35
N ASP A 397 -32.23 -39.13 -2.00
CA ASP A 397 -32.51 -37.70 -1.77
C ASP A 397 -31.76 -36.75 -2.73
N GLU A 398 -31.04 -37.25 -3.76
CA GLU A 398 -30.23 -36.39 -4.63
C GLU A 398 -30.83 -36.22 -6.03
N ARG A 399 -30.53 -35.06 -6.64
CA ARG A 399 -30.89 -34.81 -8.04
C ARG A 399 -29.84 -35.46 -8.96
N TYR A 400 -30.27 -36.08 -10.06
CA TYR A 400 -29.36 -36.68 -11.04
C TYR A 400 -29.99 -36.71 -12.43
N VAL A 401 -29.10 -36.73 -13.44
CA VAL A 401 -29.45 -36.98 -14.84
C VAL A 401 -28.52 -38.08 -15.36
N ILE A 402 -29.05 -39.00 -16.16
CA ILE A 402 -28.30 -40.01 -16.89
C ILE A 402 -28.59 -39.86 -18.36
N TYR A 403 -27.51 -39.82 -19.14
CA TYR A 403 -27.56 -39.77 -20.60
C TYR A 403 -27.25 -41.14 -21.22
N ASP A 404 -27.64 -41.31 -22.48
CA ASP A 404 -27.24 -42.42 -23.35
C ASP A 404 -26.05 -42.06 -24.25
N THR A 405 -25.62 -42.99 -25.12
CA THR A 405 -24.45 -42.81 -25.99
C THR A 405 -24.53 -41.75 -27.09
N ASN A 406 -25.69 -41.15 -27.32
CA ASN A 406 -25.83 -40.01 -28.24
C ASN A 406 -26.22 -38.72 -27.49
N GLY A 407 -26.27 -38.76 -26.16
CA GLY A 407 -26.49 -37.61 -25.29
C GLY A 407 -27.96 -37.34 -24.99
N ALA A 408 -28.85 -38.29 -25.28
CA ALA A 408 -30.25 -38.17 -24.89
C ALA A 408 -30.47 -38.61 -23.44
N THR A 409 -31.45 -38.01 -22.78
CA THR A 409 -31.69 -38.18 -21.35
C THR A 409 -32.49 -39.47 -21.06
N ILE A 410 -31.86 -40.46 -20.41
CA ILE A 410 -32.50 -41.72 -19.98
C ILE A 410 -33.36 -41.51 -18.72
N ILE A 411 -32.78 -40.90 -17.67
CA ILE A 411 -33.48 -40.54 -16.43
C ILE A 411 -33.05 -39.15 -16.01
N SER A 412 -34.00 -38.32 -15.58
CA SER A 412 -33.75 -37.04 -14.94
C SER A 412 -34.70 -36.87 -13.76
N THR A 413 -34.16 -36.48 -12.61
CA THR A 413 -34.96 -35.96 -11.49
C THR A 413 -35.10 -34.43 -11.55
N ILE A 414 -34.52 -33.78 -12.57
CA ILE A 414 -34.53 -32.33 -12.81
C ILE A 414 -35.53 -32.03 -13.94
N GLY A 415 -36.48 -31.12 -13.70
CA GLY A 415 -37.62 -30.88 -14.58
C GLY A 415 -37.33 -30.17 -15.91
N ASN A 416 -36.08 -29.77 -16.22
CA ASN A 416 -35.78 -29.03 -17.45
C ASN A 416 -34.32 -29.16 -17.95
N GLU A 417 -34.13 -29.51 -19.23
CA GLU A 417 -32.82 -29.68 -19.89
C GLU A 417 -31.98 -28.39 -20.02
N LYS A 418 -32.58 -27.20 -19.89
CA LYS A 418 -31.83 -25.93 -19.95
C LYS A 418 -30.99 -25.67 -18.69
N GLU A 419 -31.29 -26.35 -17.58
CA GLU A 419 -30.55 -26.21 -16.32
C GLU A 419 -29.28 -27.07 -16.26
N SER A 420 -29.09 -28.02 -17.20
CA SER A 420 -27.93 -28.92 -17.20
C SER A 420 -26.67 -28.34 -17.87
N LYS A 421 -26.78 -27.24 -18.63
CA LYS A 421 -25.66 -26.63 -19.35
C LYS A 421 -24.68 -25.94 -18.40
N GLY A 422 -23.59 -26.63 -18.07
CA GLY A 422 -22.46 -26.11 -17.29
C GLY A 422 -22.14 -26.89 -16.00
N LEU A 423 -22.82 -28.01 -15.78
CA LEU A 423 -22.61 -28.88 -14.62
C LEU A 423 -21.43 -29.83 -14.87
N GLU A 424 -20.64 -30.10 -13.83
CA GLU A 424 -19.59 -31.11 -13.90
C GLU A 424 -20.22 -32.50 -13.88
N SER A 425 -19.75 -33.31 -14.81
CA SER A 425 -20.18 -34.66 -15.04
C SER A 425 -19.14 -35.68 -14.61
N ILE A 426 -19.63 -36.80 -14.11
CA ILE A 426 -18.78 -37.98 -13.88
C ILE A 426 -19.11 -39.00 -14.96
N HIS A 427 -18.16 -39.17 -15.87
CA HIS A 427 -18.23 -40.09 -17.00
C HIS A 427 -18.11 -41.53 -16.49
N ILE A 428 -19.16 -42.31 -16.67
CA ILE A 428 -19.22 -43.75 -16.41
C ILE A 428 -19.10 -44.44 -17.77
N GLU A 429 -17.89 -44.84 -18.12
CA GLU A 429 -17.61 -45.56 -19.37
C GLU A 429 -17.53 -47.06 -19.07
N ASP A 430 -18.51 -47.84 -19.52
CA ASP A 430 -18.37 -49.30 -19.61
C ASP A 430 -18.08 -49.68 -21.07
N THR A 431 -16.80 -49.90 -21.35
CA THR A 431 -16.27 -50.20 -22.69
C THR A 431 -16.77 -51.52 -23.26
N TYR A 432 -17.45 -52.36 -22.48
CA TYR A 432 -17.92 -53.67 -22.92
C TYR A 432 -19.36 -53.72 -23.46
N HIS A 433 -20.19 -52.69 -23.25
CA HIS A 433 -21.64 -52.82 -23.51
C HIS A 433 -22.30 -51.64 -24.24
N GLY A 434 -21.55 -50.64 -24.72
CA GLY A 434 -22.13 -49.63 -25.63
C GLY A 434 -23.10 -48.65 -24.97
N TRP A 435 -22.97 -48.39 -23.67
CA TRP A 435 -23.61 -47.28 -22.95
C TRP A 435 -22.53 -46.36 -22.37
N TYR A 436 -22.73 -45.05 -22.42
CA TYR A 436 -22.06 -44.13 -21.48
C TYR A 436 -23.14 -43.50 -20.61
N GLY A 437 -22.90 -43.46 -19.31
CA GLY A 437 -23.75 -42.74 -18.36
C GLY A 437 -22.97 -41.57 -17.82
N GLU A 438 -23.56 -40.38 -17.83
CA GLU A 438 -22.92 -39.19 -17.30
C GLU A 438 -23.77 -38.66 -16.13
N VAL A 439 -23.31 -38.87 -14.89
CA VAL A 439 -24.05 -38.41 -13.70
C VAL A 439 -23.76 -36.93 -13.51
N LEU A 440 -24.77 -36.09 -13.72
CA LEU A 440 -24.71 -34.65 -13.46
C LEU A 440 -25.29 -34.29 -12.10
N GLU A 441 -24.47 -33.55 -11.35
CA GLU A 441 -24.80 -32.77 -10.16
C GLU A 441 -25.45 -33.53 -8.99
N ILE A 442 -24.60 -34.06 -8.12
CA ILE A 442 -25.01 -34.30 -6.74
C ILE A 442 -25.21 -32.93 -6.09
N GLU A 443 -26.44 -32.61 -5.70
CA GLU A 443 -26.77 -31.38 -5.01
C GLU A 443 -25.80 -31.17 -3.84
N ARG A 444 -25.20 -29.96 -3.77
CA ARG A 444 -24.30 -29.54 -2.69
C ARG A 444 -25.05 -29.46 -1.35
N ALA A 445 -25.48 -30.60 -0.80
CA ALA A 445 -26.35 -30.64 0.37
C ALA A 445 -25.59 -30.54 1.71
N SER A 446 -24.26 -30.49 1.73
CA SER A 446 -23.49 -30.60 2.99
C SER A 446 -22.91 -29.30 3.57
N LEU A 447 -23.03 -28.13 2.91
CA LEU A 447 -22.41 -26.88 3.43
C LEU A 447 -23.32 -25.63 3.46
N THR A 448 -24.55 -25.70 2.95
CA THR A 448 -25.42 -24.53 2.75
C THR A 448 -26.69 -24.52 3.60
N ALA A 449 -26.90 -25.48 4.50
CA ALA A 449 -28.14 -25.62 5.28
C ALA A 449 -28.52 -24.40 6.14
N LEU A 450 -27.62 -23.42 6.32
CA LEU A 450 -27.87 -22.12 6.97
C LEU A 450 -27.60 -20.89 6.09
N GLY A 451 -27.19 -21.08 4.82
CA GLY A 451 -26.88 -19.98 3.90
C GLY A 451 -25.64 -19.13 4.27
N VAL A 452 -24.88 -19.51 5.30
CA VAL A 452 -23.67 -18.80 5.76
C VAL A 452 -22.46 -19.72 5.61
N THR A 453 -21.66 -19.49 4.58
CA THR A 453 -20.35 -20.16 4.38
C THR A 453 -19.27 -19.52 5.26
N LEU A 454 -18.18 -20.23 5.54
CA LEU A 454 -17.02 -19.69 6.25
C LEU A 454 -16.41 -18.52 5.45
N SER A 455 -16.45 -18.60 4.11
CA SER A 455 -16.10 -17.48 3.24
C SER A 455 -17.03 -16.27 3.43
N SER A 456 -18.34 -16.45 3.57
CA SER A 456 -19.26 -15.33 3.83
C SER A 456 -18.96 -14.65 5.17
N MET A 457 -18.68 -15.44 6.22
CA MET A 457 -18.26 -14.91 7.52
C MET A 457 -16.93 -14.15 7.43
N ALA A 458 -15.94 -14.70 6.71
CA ALA A 458 -14.64 -14.05 6.52
C ALA A 458 -14.76 -12.72 5.75
N LEU A 459 -15.69 -12.63 4.79
CA LEU A 459 -15.96 -11.39 4.06
C LEU A 459 -16.56 -10.33 5.00
N VAL A 460 -17.58 -10.68 5.77
CA VAL A 460 -18.19 -9.77 6.76
C VAL A 460 -17.16 -9.31 7.80
N ALA A 461 -16.36 -10.24 8.34
CA ALA A 461 -15.29 -9.94 9.28
C ALA A 461 -14.26 -8.96 8.68
N THR A 462 -13.92 -9.11 7.39
CA THR A 462 -13.00 -8.19 6.69
C THR A 462 -13.49 -6.75 6.74
N PHE A 463 -14.77 -6.51 6.43
CA PHE A 463 -15.34 -5.15 6.47
C PHE A 463 -15.48 -4.61 7.89
N LEU A 464 -15.87 -5.45 8.87
CA LEU A 464 -15.95 -5.04 10.27
C LEU A 464 -14.57 -4.65 10.83
N ILE A 465 -13.54 -5.46 10.56
CA ILE A 465 -12.15 -5.17 10.95
C ILE A 465 -11.66 -3.90 10.26
N GLY A 466 -11.94 -3.73 8.96
CA GLY A 466 -11.60 -2.51 8.23
C GLY A 466 -12.21 -1.26 8.86
N GLY A 467 -13.49 -1.31 9.22
CA GLY A 467 -14.19 -0.23 9.93
C GLY A 467 -13.60 0.05 11.32
N LEU A 468 -13.28 -1.00 12.09
CA LEU A 468 -12.64 -0.88 13.41
C LEU A 468 -11.24 -0.27 13.31
N VAL A 469 -10.43 -0.69 12.33
CA VAL A 469 -9.11 -0.11 12.05
C VAL A 469 -9.23 1.35 11.65
N PHE A 470 -10.18 1.70 10.79
CA PHE A 470 -10.42 3.10 10.40
C PHE A 470 -10.78 3.97 11.61
N TRP A 471 -11.73 3.50 12.44
CA TRP A 471 -12.18 4.22 13.62
C TRP A 471 -11.07 4.38 14.66
N SER A 472 -10.38 3.28 15.01
CA SER A 472 -9.30 3.29 16.02
C SER A 472 -8.11 4.15 15.61
N THR A 473 -7.67 4.06 14.34
CA THR A 473 -6.54 4.88 13.85
C THR A 473 -6.92 6.34 13.73
N THR A 474 -8.12 6.66 13.24
CA THR A 474 -8.62 8.05 13.19
C THR A 474 -8.75 8.64 14.60
N PHE A 475 -9.28 7.86 15.55
CA PHE A 475 -9.36 8.26 16.95
C PHE A 475 -7.98 8.51 17.57
N ALA A 476 -7.02 7.59 17.37
CA ALA A 476 -5.66 7.74 17.88
C ALA A 476 -4.94 8.95 17.28
N ILE A 477 -5.05 9.17 15.96
CA ILE A 477 -4.45 10.32 15.27
C ILE A 477 -5.06 11.63 15.76
N ASN A 478 -6.38 11.69 15.88
CA ASN A 478 -7.07 12.89 16.35
C ASN A 478 -6.76 13.20 17.81
N SER A 479 -6.70 12.18 18.68
CA SER A 479 -6.32 12.34 20.08
C SER A 479 -4.88 12.84 20.21
N TYR A 480 -3.94 12.21 19.50
CA TYR A 480 -2.53 12.64 19.49
C TYR A 480 -2.37 14.09 19.01
N ASN A 481 -3.01 14.45 17.89
CA ASN A 481 -2.93 15.80 17.36
C ASN A 481 -3.55 16.84 18.31
N ARG A 482 -4.63 16.50 19.02
CA ARG A 482 -5.26 17.38 20.04
C ARG A 482 -4.37 17.58 21.26
N ASP A 483 -3.72 16.52 21.75
CA ASP A 483 -2.83 16.61 22.89
C ASP A 483 -1.59 17.45 22.55
N GLN A 484 -1.07 17.29 21.32
CA GLN A 484 0.02 18.14 20.82
C GLN A 484 -0.40 19.62 20.73
N GLU A 485 -1.59 19.92 20.19
CA GLU A 485 -2.13 21.29 20.13
C GLU A 485 -2.31 21.90 21.54
N ARG A 486 -2.76 21.10 22.52
CA ARG A 486 -2.87 21.55 23.91
C ARG A 486 -1.52 21.88 24.52
N SER A 487 -0.54 20.99 24.38
CA SER A 487 0.80 21.20 24.92
C SER A 487 1.47 22.43 24.30
N ASP A 488 1.37 22.60 22.98
CA ASP A 488 1.88 23.79 22.28
C ASP A 488 1.19 25.07 22.78
N SER A 489 -0.13 25.03 22.98
CA SER A 489 -0.90 26.16 23.52
C SER A 489 -0.56 26.48 24.97
N GLU A 490 -0.34 25.48 25.82
CA GLU A 490 0.06 25.65 27.22
C GLU A 490 1.47 26.25 27.30
N LEU A 491 2.41 25.73 26.52
CA LEU A 491 3.76 26.29 26.42
C LEU A 491 3.72 27.75 25.97
N PHE A 492 2.90 28.08 24.96
CA PHE A 492 2.73 29.45 24.49
C PHE A 492 2.14 30.36 25.58
N ARG A 493 1.12 29.88 26.30
CA ARG A 493 0.50 30.61 27.41
C ARG A 493 1.49 30.86 28.54
N THR A 494 2.18 29.82 29.03
CA THR A 494 3.15 29.93 30.13
C THR A 494 4.33 30.83 29.76
N ASN A 495 4.81 30.77 28.52
CA ASN A 495 5.84 31.71 28.05
C ASN A 495 5.34 33.16 28.09
N THR A 496 4.12 33.41 27.60
CA THR A 496 3.52 34.75 27.58
C THR A 496 3.27 35.29 29.01
N GLU A 497 2.82 34.43 29.92
CA GLU A 497 2.65 34.76 31.34
C GLU A 497 3.98 35.13 32.01
N LEU A 498 5.04 34.34 31.76
CA LEU A 498 6.38 34.60 32.29
C LEU A 498 6.96 35.91 31.75
N GLU A 499 6.75 36.20 30.46
CA GLU A 499 7.18 37.45 29.82
C GLU A 499 6.47 38.67 30.40
N THR A 500 5.15 38.57 30.60
CA THR A 500 4.32 39.61 31.21
C THR A 500 4.79 39.87 32.65
N LEU A 501 5.01 38.81 33.43
CA LEU A 501 5.52 38.91 34.80
C LEU A 501 6.90 39.57 34.84
N LEU A 502 7.83 39.15 33.98
CA LEU A 502 9.17 39.76 33.90
C LEU A 502 9.10 41.25 33.52
N HIS A 503 8.18 41.62 32.63
CA HIS A 503 7.96 43.00 32.23
C HIS A 503 7.43 43.84 33.39
N THR A 504 6.37 43.37 34.08
CA THR A 504 5.77 44.07 35.22
C THR A 504 6.77 44.23 36.36
N ILE A 505 7.47 43.16 36.76
CA ILE A 505 8.49 43.23 37.81
C ILE A 505 9.61 44.20 37.43
N SER A 506 10.07 44.18 36.17
CA SER A 506 11.13 45.08 35.74
C SER A 506 10.71 46.56 35.76
N HIS A 507 9.44 46.82 35.44
CA HIS A 507 8.86 48.15 35.50
C HIS A 507 8.74 48.63 36.95
N ASP A 508 8.15 47.82 37.82
CA ASP A 508 7.84 48.19 39.21
C ASP A 508 9.11 48.35 40.06
N LEU A 509 10.20 47.63 39.72
CA LEU A 509 11.50 47.80 40.38
C LEU A 509 12.28 49.01 39.86
N ARG A 510 11.99 49.52 38.66
CA ARG A 510 12.74 50.64 38.07
C ARG A 510 12.50 51.95 38.83
N GLU A 511 11.27 52.21 39.24
CA GLU A 511 10.89 53.44 39.94
C GLU A 511 11.56 53.60 41.31
N PRO A 512 11.59 52.59 42.21
CA PRO A 512 12.31 52.70 43.47
C PRO A 512 13.83 52.82 43.27
N ILE A 513 14.42 52.14 42.29
CA ILE A 513 15.87 52.26 41.99
C ILE A 513 16.22 53.66 41.46
N ARG A 514 15.38 54.21 40.57
CA ARG A 514 15.55 55.57 40.07
C ARG A 514 15.46 56.60 41.19
N THR A 515 14.54 56.38 42.14
CA THR A 515 14.38 57.22 43.33
C THR A 515 15.64 57.20 44.20
N VAL A 516 16.20 56.01 44.46
CA VAL A 516 17.49 55.86 45.17
C VAL A 516 18.61 56.62 44.45
N ASN A 517 18.71 56.51 43.13
CA ASN A 517 19.74 57.19 42.35
C ASN A 517 19.58 58.74 42.38
N SER A 518 18.35 59.23 42.28
CA SER A 518 18.03 60.66 42.36
C SER A 518 18.39 61.25 43.72
N PHE A 519 17.97 60.62 44.82
CA PHE A 519 18.31 61.09 46.17
C PHE A 519 19.82 61.03 46.45
N SER A 520 20.49 60.00 45.94
CA SER A 520 21.95 59.89 46.06
C SER A 520 22.68 60.99 45.27
N SER A 521 22.16 61.35 44.11
CA SER A 521 22.70 62.47 43.31
C SER A 521 22.45 63.82 43.98
N LEU A 522 21.25 64.03 44.53
CA LEU A 522 20.91 65.24 45.28
C LEU A 522 21.79 65.40 46.52
N LEU A 523 22.00 64.32 47.28
CA LEU A 523 22.91 64.31 48.44
C LEU A 523 24.36 64.67 48.05
N GLU A 524 24.82 64.21 46.89
CA GLU A 524 26.16 64.56 46.40
C GLU A 524 26.27 66.04 46.03
N GLU A 525 25.20 66.60 45.44
CA GLU A 525 25.15 68.00 44.97
C GLU A 525 24.98 68.98 46.14
N GLU A 526 24.06 68.71 47.06
CA GLU A 526 23.71 69.62 48.17
C GLU A 526 24.63 69.50 49.38
N CYS A 527 25.21 68.31 49.65
CA CYS A 527 26.03 68.06 50.83
C CYS A 527 27.51 67.80 50.50
N ARG A 528 27.97 68.20 49.31
CA ARG A 528 29.33 67.90 48.81
C ARG A 528 30.43 68.26 49.81
N ASP A 529 30.33 69.44 50.42
CA ASP A 529 31.34 69.98 51.33
C ASP A 529 31.21 69.44 52.77
N CYS A 530 30.07 68.82 53.09
CA CYS A 530 29.78 68.22 54.40
C CYS A 530 30.13 66.73 54.46
N LEU A 531 30.35 66.08 53.31
CA LEU A 531 30.69 64.65 53.22
C LEU A 531 32.20 64.45 53.41
N ASN A 532 32.59 63.70 54.43
CA ASN A 532 33.97 63.21 54.58
C ASN A 532 34.31 62.16 53.50
N GLU A 533 35.59 61.83 53.33
CA GLU A 533 36.04 60.86 52.31
C GLU A 533 35.30 59.51 52.39
N ASP A 534 35.12 58.97 53.60
CA ASP A 534 34.41 57.70 53.81
C ASP A 534 32.95 57.79 53.34
N SER A 535 32.24 58.89 53.62
CA SER A 535 30.84 59.09 53.23
C SER A 535 30.71 59.30 51.72
N ARG A 536 31.67 59.98 51.08
CA ARG A 536 31.75 60.09 49.62
C ARG A 536 31.95 58.72 48.97
N HIS A 537 32.85 57.91 49.51
CA HIS A 537 33.09 56.56 49.01
C HIS A 537 31.87 55.64 49.18
N VAL A 538 31.08 55.79 50.26
CA VAL A 538 29.81 55.07 50.44
C VAL A 538 28.76 55.54 49.43
N LEU A 539 28.64 56.85 49.22
CA LEU A 539 27.69 57.44 48.27
C LEU A 539 27.99 57.01 46.82
N ASP A 540 29.26 57.01 46.42
CA ASP A 540 29.70 56.52 45.11
C ASP A 540 29.36 55.03 44.91
N ARG A 541 29.57 54.20 45.93
CA ARG A 541 29.17 52.79 45.89
C ARG A 541 27.65 52.62 45.76
N LEU A 542 26.87 53.48 46.40
CA LEU A 542 25.41 53.42 46.36
C LEU A 542 24.87 53.87 44.99
N LYS A 543 25.41 54.95 44.41
CA LYS A 543 25.11 55.39 43.04
C LYS A 543 25.50 54.34 42.01
N GLY A 544 26.70 53.77 42.13
CA GLY A 544 27.17 52.69 41.25
C GLY A 544 26.33 51.41 41.39
N GLY A 545 25.82 51.12 42.59
CA GLY A 545 24.88 50.03 42.83
C GLY A 545 23.51 50.25 42.18
N ALA A 546 22.94 51.44 42.34
CA ALA A 546 21.65 51.82 41.76
C ALA A 546 21.69 51.83 40.22
N ALA A 547 22.72 52.45 39.63
CA ALA A 547 22.92 52.46 38.18
C ALA A 547 23.04 51.04 37.59
N ARG A 548 23.78 50.15 38.28
CA ARG A 548 23.92 48.75 37.86
C ARG A 548 22.61 47.97 37.90
N LEU A 549 21.75 48.24 38.88
CA LEU A 549 20.43 47.62 38.95
C LEU A 549 19.52 48.14 37.84
N GLU A 550 19.57 49.44 37.53
CA GLU A 550 18.81 50.03 36.42
C GLU A 550 19.20 49.41 35.07
N ASP A 551 20.49 49.19 34.83
CA ASP A 551 21.01 48.49 33.66
C ASP A 551 20.49 47.04 33.60
N LEU A 552 20.53 46.32 34.73
CA LEU A 552 20.08 44.93 34.80
C LEU A 552 18.58 44.78 34.50
N LEU A 553 17.75 45.70 35.01
CA LEU A 553 16.31 45.72 34.70
C LEU A 553 16.05 46.05 33.23
N SER A 554 16.84 46.96 32.64
CA SER A 554 16.76 47.28 31.21
C SER A 554 17.12 46.08 30.33
N ASP A 555 18.16 45.33 30.72
CA ASP A 555 18.62 44.12 30.04
C ASP A 555 17.57 43.00 30.13
N ILE A 556 16.95 42.78 31.30
CA ILE A 556 15.86 41.79 31.47
C ILE A 556 14.65 42.14 30.61
N ALA A 557 14.21 43.40 30.64
CA ALA A 557 13.09 43.87 29.82
C ALA A 557 13.35 43.68 28.32
N THR A 558 14.62 43.82 27.91
CA THR A 558 15.04 43.57 26.52
C THR A 558 14.94 42.09 26.16
N ILE A 559 15.44 41.20 27.02
CA ILE A 559 15.38 39.75 26.80
C ILE A 559 13.92 39.29 26.68
N SER A 560 13.03 39.81 27.54
CA SER A 560 11.58 39.54 27.49
C SER A 560 10.98 39.95 26.12
N ARG A 561 11.24 41.18 25.65
CA ARG A 561 10.76 41.64 24.33
C ARG A 561 11.31 40.83 23.15
N LEU A 562 12.53 40.31 23.27
CA LEU A 562 13.15 39.50 22.22
C LEU A 562 12.44 38.15 22.02
N HIS A 563 11.51 37.72 22.86
CA HIS A 563 10.78 36.46 22.65
C HIS A 563 9.56 36.55 21.72
N HIS A 564 8.92 37.71 21.55
CA HIS A 564 7.68 37.80 20.74
C HIS A 564 7.86 37.73 19.21
N LEU A 565 6.79 37.23 18.57
CA LEU A 565 6.49 37.15 17.13
C LEU A 565 6.06 38.51 16.56
N GLU A 566 6.41 38.72 15.29
CA GLU A 566 6.24 39.94 14.48
C GLU A 566 7.15 41.12 14.86
N MET A 567 8.45 40.91 14.65
CA MET A 567 9.37 42.02 14.48
C MET A 567 9.03 42.76 13.19
N SER A 568 8.77 44.07 13.28
CA SER A 568 8.80 44.94 12.10
C SER A 568 10.25 45.02 11.62
N GLN A 569 10.63 44.10 10.74
CA GLN A 569 11.95 44.08 10.16
C GLN A 569 12.04 45.12 9.06
N GLU A 570 13.03 46.00 9.17
CA GLU A 570 13.29 47.02 8.15
C GLU A 570 14.72 46.88 7.63
N LYS A 571 14.93 47.29 6.37
CA LYS A 571 16.26 47.27 5.75
C LYS A 571 17.11 48.36 6.41
N THR A 572 17.93 47.95 7.37
CA THR A 572 18.73 48.86 8.20
C THR A 572 20.20 48.84 7.77
N SER A 573 20.84 50.02 7.70
CA SER A 573 22.28 50.14 7.49
C SER A 573 23.03 49.89 8.81
N LEU A 574 23.93 48.91 8.85
CA LEU A 574 24.77 48.70 10.04
C LEU A 574 25.68 49.89 10.32
N LYS A 575 26.02 50.68 9.30
CA LYS A 575 26.80 51.91 9.46
C LYS A 575 26.08 52.93 10.32
N SER A 576 24.81 53.21 10.00
CA SER A 576 24.03 54.18 10.76
C SER A 576 23.74 53.70 12.19
N LEU A 577 23.62 52.39 12.41
CA LEU A 577 23.50 51.83 13.76
C LEU A 577 24.78 52.08 14.58
N VAL A 578 25.94 51.76 14.02
CA VAL A 578 27.23 51.97 14.68
C VAL A 578 27.44 53.46 14.98
N GLU A 579 27.25 54.34 14.00
CA GLU A 579 27.38 55.80 14.19
C GLU A 579 26.42 56.34 15.26
N SER A 580 25.17 55.85 15.27
CA SER A 580 24.20 56.21 16.31
C SER A 580 24.65 55.77 17.70
N GLN A 581 25.25 54.58 17.84
CA GLN A 581 25.74 54.09 19.14
C GLN A 581 27.01 54.82 19.59
N LEU A 582 27.90 55.19 18.66
CA LEU A 582 29.08 56.00 18.99
C LEU A 582 28.69 57.39 19.52
N LYS A 583 27.63 58.00 18.97
CA LYS A 583 27.08 59.25 19.52
C LYS A 583 26.53 59.08 20.93
N HIS A 584 25.87 57.95 21.19
CA HIS A 584 25.31 57.66 22.52
C HIS A 584 26.41 57.43 23.58
N LEU A 585 27.48 56.74 23.19
CA LEU A 585 28.64 56.42 24.04
C LEU A 585 29.69 57.55 24.10
N HIS A 586 29.39 58.75 23.59
CA HIS A 586 30.37 59.82 23.42
C HIS A 586 31.09 60.20 24.73
N LYS A 587 30.36 60.30 25.84
CA LYS A 587 30.95 60.61 27.16
C LYS A 587 31.96 59.55 27.63
N GLU A 588 31.67 58.27 27.39
CA GLU A 588 32.55 57.15 27.73
C GLU A 588 33.78 57.11 26.82
N ILE A 589 33.60 57.46 25.55
CA ILE A 589 34.70 57.57 24.58
C ILE A 589 35.66 58.69 24.98
N GLU A 590 35.14 59.85 25.38
CA GLU A 590 35.93 61.00 25.84
C GLU A 590 36.65 60.70 27.15
N SER A 591 35.95 60.12 28.14
CA SER A 591 36.55 59.83 29.45
C SER A 591 37.64 58.75 29.40
N THR A 592 37.54 57.82 28.45
CA THR A 592 38.54 56.75 28.24
C THR A 592 39.63 57.11 27.23
N GLY A 593 39.46 58.21 26.48
CA GLY A 593 40.36 58.59 25.38
C GLY A 593 40.37 57.57 24.22
N ALA A 594 39.27 56.85 24.02
CA ALA A 594 39.22 55.73 23.07
C ALA A 594 39.43 56.16 21.62
N LYS A 595 40.24 55.41 20.88
CA LYS A 595 40.43 55.55 19.43
C LYS A 595 39.57 54.53 18.70
N ILE A 596 38.54 55.01 18.01
CA ILE A 596 37.58 54.15 17.30
C ILE A 596 37.67 54.37 15.80
N GLU A 597 38.00 53.31 15.06
CA GLU A 597 38.03 53.31 13.60
C GLU A 597 36.82 52.53 13.05
N VAL A 598 36.00 53.19 12.22
CA VAL A 598 34.85 52.56 11.56
C VAL A 598 35.11 52.47 10.07
N SER A 599 35.03 51.26 9.52
CA SER A 599 35.20 51.04 8.08
C SER A 599 34.13 51.79 7.26
N GLU A 600 34.53 52.39 6.15
CA GLU A 600 33.61 53.19 5.31
C GLU A 600 32.40 52.40 4.79
N LYS A 601 32.57 51.10 4.52
CA LYS A 601 31.57 50.21 3.92
C LYS A 601 31.10 49.14 4.91
N LEU A 602 29.97 49.38 5.56
CA LEU A 602 29.24 48.36 6.35
C LEU A 602 27.94 47.93 5.64
N PRO A 603 27.52 46.66 5.74
CA PRO A 603 26.39 46.14 4.98
C PRO A 603 25.03 46.64 5.52
N SER A 604 24.03 46.72 4.64
CA SER A 604 22.62 46.81 5.04
C SER A 604 21.98 45.42 5.10
N ILE A 605 21.14 45.20 6.12
CA ILE A 605 20.49 43.92 6.44
C ILE A 605 19.05 44.15 6.89
N LEU A 606 18.20 43.15 6.70
CA LEU A 606 16.79 43.17 7.15
C LEU A 606 16.75 42.73 8.62
N VAL A 607 16.48 43.66 9.52
CA VAL A 607 16.54 43.45 10.97
C VAL A 607 15.51 44.33 11.69
N GLU A 608 15.16 43.99 12.93
CA GLU A 608 14.52 44.97 13.82
C GLU A 608 15.58 45.94 14.32
N LYS A 609 15.44 47.22 13.94
CA LYS A 609 16.42 48.27 14.22
C LYS A 609 16.76 48.39 15.71
N LYS A 610 15.77 48.35 16.61
CA LYS A 610 15.98 48.52 18.06
C LYS A 610 16.84 47.41 18.66
N SER A 611 16.52 46.15 18.36
CA SER A 611 17.30 45.00 18.85
C SER A 611 18.72 44.99 18.29
N ALA A 612 18.88 45.32 17.00
CA ALA A 612 20.20 45.43 16.38
C ALA A 612 21.02 46.58 16.97
N GLN A 613 20.41 47.74 17.27
CA GLN A 613 21.06 48.84 17.98
C GLN A 613 21.62 48.39 19.33
N GLN A 614 20.84 47.61 20.08
CA GLN A 614 21.24 47.15 21.40
C GLN A 614 22.36 46.10 21.35
N ALA A 615 22.33 45.18 20.39
CA ALA A 615 23.44 44.25 20.18
C ALA A 615 24.75 45.00 19.84
N VAL A 616 24.68 46.02 18.97
CA VAL A 616 25.84 46.87 18.63
C VAL A 616 26.31 47.65 19.86
N HIS A 617 25.39 48.22 20.64
CA HIS A 617 25.69 48.92 21.89
C HIS A 617 26.48 48.05 22.85
N HIS A 618 26.01 46.82 23.14
CA HIS A 618 26.70 45.92 24.07
C HIS A 618 28.09 45.50 23.56
N LEU A 619 28.28 45.32 22.25
CA LEU A 619 29.59 44.97 21.70
C LEU A 619 30.59 46.13 21.80
N ILE A 620 30.17 47.36 21.48
CA ILE A 620 31.03 48.55 21.57
C ILE A 620 31.30 48.88 23.05
N GLY A 621 30.28 48.83 23.91
CA GLY A 621 30.43 49.05 25.35
C GLY A 621 31.38 48.04 25.99
N ASN A 622 31.32 46.76 25.60
CA ASN A 622 32.30 45.76 26.07
C ASN A 622 33.73 46.10 25.59
N ALA A 623 33.88 46.52 24.34
CA ALA A 623 35.20 46.89 23.80
C ALA A 623 35.81 48.12 24.52
N LEU A 624 34.98 49.06 25.00
CA LEU A 624 35.40 50.19 25.83
C LEU A 624 35.78 49.75 27.26
N LYS A 625 34.93 48.91 27.88
CA LYS A 625 35.07 48.47 29.28
C LYS A 625 36.28 47.56 29.52
N PHE A 626 36.61 46.67 28.59
CA PHE A 626 37.65 45.64 28.77
C PHE A 626 39.01 46.01 28.15
N SER A 627 39.39 47.28 28.20
CA SER A 627 40.71 47.78 27.77
C SER A 627 41.81 47.40 28.78
N LYS A 628 43.10 47.47 28.36
CA LYS A 628 44.22 47.22 29.28
C LYS A 628 44.41 48.44 30.19
N ASN A 629 44.60 48.21 31.49
CA ASN A 629 44.81 49.26 32.48
C ASN A 629 45.90 50.26 32.04
N GLY A 630 45.54 51.54 32.01
CA GLY A 630 46.46 52.63 31.66
C GLY A 630 46.67 52.89 30.17
N SER A 631 45.93 52.23 29.27
CA SER A 631 45.99 52.48 27.82
C SER A 631 44.62 52.86 27.24
N PRO A 632 44.55 53.86 26.32
CA PRO A 632 43.29 54.22 25.68
C PRO A 632 42.74 53.05 24.85
N PRO A 633 41.42 52.76 24.93
CA PRO A 633 40.82 51.66 24.16
C PRO A 633 41.01 51.88 22.64
N GLU A 634 41.59 50.89 21.96
CA GLU A 634 41.69 50.88 20.49
C GLU A 634 40.68 49.89 19.91
N ILE A 635 39.67 50.44 19.22
CA ILE A 635 38.53 49.67 18.69
C ILE A 635 38.43 49.87 17.18
N SER A 636 38.33 48.78 16.42
CA SER A 636 38.12 48.84 14.97
C SER A 636 36.89 48.02 14.58
N ILE A 637 35.98 48.63 13.81
CA ILE A 637 34.71 48.02 13.36
C ILE A 637 34.77 47.78 11.85
N HIS A 638 34.62 46.53 11.44
CA HIS A 638 34.75 46.09 10.05
C HIS A 638 33.53 45.31 9.55
N PRO A 639 33.27 45.29 8.23
CA PRO A 639 32.23 44.42 7.68
C PRO A 639 32.63 42.94 7.80
N TYR A 640 31.65 42.10 8.12
CA TYR A 640 31.77 40.64 7.97
C TYR A 640 30.92 40.17 6.78
N ARG A 641 31.50 39.35 5.91
CA ARG A 641 30.76 38.72 4.80
C ARG A 641 31.28 37.31 4.52
N ASP A 642 30.36 36.36 4.55
CA ASP A 642 30.56 34.98 4.08
C ASP A 642 29.45 34.67 3.05
N LYS A 643 29.62 33.67 2.18
CA LYS A 643 28.84 33.34 0.95
C LYS A 643 27.35 33.74 0.90
N LYS A 644 26.62 33.69 2.02
CA LYS A 644 25.22 34.16 2.17
C LYS A 644 24.92 34.98 3.43
N ARG A 645 25.92 35.31 4.25
CA ARG A 645 25.77 35.92 5.58
C ARG A 645 26.49 37.26 5.64
N LYS A 646 25.88 38.25 6.30
CA LYS A 646 26.39 39.61 6.46
C LYS A 646 26.41 39.99 7.93
N GLY A 647 27.32 40.87 8.33
CA GLY A 647 27.44 41.27 9.72
C GLY A 647 28.52 42.31 9.94
N ILE A 648 28.93 42.45 11.20
CA ILE A 648 30.05 43.27 11.63
C ILE A 648 31.04 42.46 12.47
N VAL A 649 32.28 42.93 12.49
CA VAL A 649 33.31 42.48 13.45
C VAL A 649 33.74 43.69 14.27
N VAL A 650 33.61 43.60 15.58
CA VAL A 650 34.13 44.59 16.54
C VAL A 650 35.41 44.03 17.12
N LYS A 651 36.54 44.69 16.88
CA LYS A 651 37.85 44.26 17.38
C LYS A 651 38.38 45.27 18.38
N ASP A 652 38.81 44.79 19.54
CA ASP A 652 39.48 45.58 20.57
C ASP A 652 40.96 45.14 20.73
N ARG A 653 41.79 45.97 21.37
CA ARG A 653 43.13 45.59 21.87
C ARG A 653 43.17 45.47 23.39
N GLY A 654 42.08 44.98 23.98
CA GLY A 654 41.90 44.85 25.41
C GLY A 654 42.69 43.71 26.05
N ILE A 655 42.23 43.28 27.22
CA ILE A 655 42.84 42.22 28.04
C ILE A 655 42.78 40.82 27.39
N GLY A 656 41.90 40.62 26.41
CA GLY A 656 41.64 39.31 25.80
C GLY A 656 40.89 38.35 26.73
N ILE A 657 40.51 37.19 26.22
CA ILE A 657 39.68 36.21 26.95
C ILE A 657 40.52 34.95 27.23
N GLN A 658 40.66 34.55 28.51
CA GLN A 658 41.45 33.37 28.87
C GLN A 658 40.68 32.05 28.59
N PRO A 659 41.29 31.06 27.91
CA PRO A 659 40.71 29.71 27.78
C PRO A 659 40.57 29.05 29.16
N PRO A 660 39.53 28.22 29.44
CA PRO A 660 38.62 27.57 28.49
C PRO A 660 37.22 28.22 28.43
N MET A 661 37.14 29.56 28.45
CA MET A 661 35.87 30.28 28.32
C MET A 661 35.46 30.46 26.86
N ASP A 662 34.93 29.41 26.22
CA ASP A 662 34.41 29.50 24.85
C ASP A 662 32.91 29.89 24.83
N GLU A 663 31.99 28.94 25.03
CA GLU A 663 30.54 29.20 24.87
C GLU A 663 29.84 29.80 26.11
N ARG A 664 30.47 29.68 27.29
CA ARG A 664 29.87 30.09 28.57
C ARG A 664 29.75 31.62 28.74
N LEU A 665 30.47 32.41 27.94
CA LEU A 665 30.44 33.88 27.97
C LEU A 665 29.12 34.49 27.48
N PHE A 666 28.34 33.72 26.73
CA PHE A 666 27.04 34.15 26.23
C PHE A 666 25.87 33.64 27.09
N GLN A 667 26.14 33.01 28.24
CA GLN A 667 25.09 32.60 29.20
C GLN A 667 24.65 33.79 30.06
N LEU A 668 23.38 33.80 30.48
CA LEU A 668 22.88 34.82 31.41
C LEU A 668 23.69 34.82 32.72
N PHE A 669 23.96 36.02 33.24
CA PHE A 669 24.62 36.26 34.53
C PHE A 669 26.09 35.79 34.65
N ARG A 670 26.76 35.46 33.54
CA ARG A 670 28.19 35.09 33.57
C ARG A 670 29.10 36.31 33.32
N ARG A 671 30.12 36.47 34.18
CA ARG A 671 31.18 37.49 34.05
C ARG A 671 32.49 36.82 33.62
N GLY A 672 33.16 37.38 32.61
CA GLY A 672 34.41 36.84 32.05
C GLY A 672 35.68 37.16 32.86
N VAL A 673 35.64 38.19 33.71
CA VAL A 673 36.78 38.68 34.50
C VAL A 673 36.25 39.09 35.90
N GLY A 674 37.14 39.10 36.90
CA GLY A 674 36.83 39.28 38.32
C GLY A 674 35.98 40.51 38.71
N ARG A 675 35.65 40.63 40.00
CA ARG A 675 34.70 41.63 40.55
C ARG A 675 35.04 43.11 40.25
N GLU A 676 36.22 43.40 39.72
CA GLU A 676 36.78 44.74 39.50
C GLU A 676 36.24 45.50 38.28
N ILE A 677 35.61 44.83 37.29
CA ILE A 677 35.08 45.50 36.08
C ILE A 677 33.54 45.46 36.06
N ASP A 678 32.88 46.63 36.02
CA ASP A 678 31.44 46.75 36.14
C ASP A 678 30.62 46.27 34.93
N GLY A 679 29.63 45.41 35.20
CA GLY A 679 28.68 44.91 34.19
C GLY A 679 27.63 43.95 34.75
N THR A 680 26.48 43.88 34.09
CA THR A 680 25.31 43.05 34.44
C THR A 680 25.51 41.56 34.11
N GLY A 681 26.43 41.23 33.20
CA GLY A 681 26.61 39.88 32.68
C GLY A 681 25.51 39.42 31.71
N LEU A 682 24.63 40.34 31.26
CA LEU A 682 23.53 40.06 30.32
C LEU A 682 23.83 40.55 28.90
N GLY A 683 24.73 41.51 28.72
CA GLY A 683 25.00 42.13 27.42
C GLY A 683 25.38 41.15 26.30
N LEU A 684 26.31 40.20 26.55
CA LEU A 684 26.66 39.19 25.54
C LEU A 684 25.53 38.17 25.30
N ALA A 685 24.74 37.84 26.33
CA ALA A 685 23.57 36.99 26.18
C ALA A 685 22.50 37.67 25.29
N ILE A 686 22.32 38.99 25.43
CA ILE A 686 21.45 39.80 24.55
C ILE A 686 21.98 39.77 23.11
N VAL A 687 23.28 39.99 22.90
CA VAL A 687 23.89 39.93 21.56
C VAL A 687 23.63 38.57 20.91
N ARG A 688 23.81 37.47 21.65
CA ARG A 688 23.52 36.12 21.17
C ARG A 688 22.05 35.95 20.81
N LYS A 689 21.14 36.36 21.69
CA LYS A 689 19.70 36.25 21.46
C LYS A 689 19.26 37.05 20.23
N VAL A 690 19.80 38.26 20.04
CA VAL A 690 19.55 39.09 18.85
C VAL A 690 20.07 38.41 17.59
N ALA A 691 21.25 37.80 17.64
CA ALA A 691 21.82 37.08 16.50
C ALA A 691 20.95 35.87 16.11
N GLU A 692 20.59 35.02 17.09
CA GLU A 692 19.74 33.84 16.91
C GLU A 692 18.36 34.21 16.35
N LYS A 693 17.73 35.28 16.87
CA LYS A 693 16.41 35.75 16.41
C LYS A 693 16.43 36.22 14.95
N HIS A 694 17.56 36.71 14.46
CA HIS A 694 17.77 37.07 13.06
C HIS A 694 18.39 35.91 12.24
N GLY A 695 18.29 34.66 12.69
CA GLY A 695 18.87 33.49 12.00
C GLY A 695 20.39 33.54 11.82
N GLY A 696 21.05 34.44 12.55
CA GLY A 696 22.48 34.69 12.53
C GLY A 696 23.20 34.00 13.68
N GLU A 697 24.42 34.43 13.94
CA GLU A 697 25.30 33.81 14.92
C GLU A 697 26.26 34.86 15.49
N VAL A 698 26.67 34.67 16.74
CA VAL A 698 27.74 35.47 17.38
C VAL A 698 28.83 34.54 17.89
N TRP A 699 30.08 34.94 17.70
CA TRP A 699 31.24 34.27 18.29
C TRP A 699 32.38 35.26 18.48
N PHE A 700 33.48 34.84 19.10
CA PHE A 700 34.67 35.67 19.24
C PHE A 700 35.94 34.91 18.89
N ARG A 701 37.04 35.65 18.68
CA ARG A 701 38.40 35.10 18.56
C ARG A 701 39.37 36.03 19.28
N ASN A 702 40.30 35.47 20.04
CA ASN A 702 41.44 36.24 20.57
C ASN A 702 42.35 36.69 19.42
N ARG A 703 42.92 37.88 19.57
CA ARG A 703 43.82 38.47 18.56
C ARG A 703 45.29 38.21 18.91
N THR A 704 46.10 37.99 17.88
CA THR A 704 47.56 37.99 17.98
C THR A 704 48.04 39.40 18.39
N GLY A 705 48.65 39.53 19.57
CA GLY A 705 49.04 40.82 20.17
C GLY A 705 48.13 41.34 21.29
N GLY A 706 47.08 40.59 21.67
CA GLY A 706 46.14 40.93 22.74
C GLY A 706 44.83 41.55 22.25
N GLY A 707 43.78 41.40 23.06
CA GLY A 707 42.40 41.82 22.75
C GLY A 707 41.56 40.77 22.03
N THR A 708 40.32 41.14 21.72
CA THR A 708 39.29 40.23 21.20
C THR A 708 38.72 40.74 19.88
N ALA A 709 38.24 39.83 19.04
CA ALA A 709 37.43 40.13 17.87
C ALA A 709 36.07 39.43 18.00
N PHE A 710 35.01 40.20 18.24
CA PHE A 710 33.63 39.71 18.27
C PHE A 710 32.98 39.82 16.89
N TYR A 711 32.40 38.72 16.43
CA TYR A 711 31.73 38.61 15.15
C TYR A 711 30.22 38.55 15.40
N LEU A 712 29.48 39.51 14.87
CA LEU A 712 28.02 39.54 14.92
C LEU A 712 27.48 39.36 13.50
N VAL A 713 26.89 38.21 13.24
CA VAL A 713 26.25 37.88 11.98
C VAL A 713 24.75 37.96 12.15
N LEU A 714 24.09 38.68 11.24
CA LEU A 714 22.65 38.86 11.23
C LEU A 714 22.17 38.49 9.83
N THR A 715 21.24 37.55 9.73
CA THR A 715 20.66 37.15 8.45
C THR A 715 19.21 37.62 8.35
N SER A 716 18.65 37.64 7.15
CA SER A 716 17.20 37.62 7.07
C SER A 716 16.76 36.22 7.49
N PRO A 717 15.82 36.05 8.44
CA PRO A 717 15.08 34.80 8.48
C PRO A 717 14.53 34.61 7.05
N LYS A 718 14.71 33.40 6.50
CA LYS A 718 14.05 33.09 5.23
C LYS A 718 12.55 33.19 5.50
N PRO A 719 11.79 33.93 4.66
CA PRO A 719 10.34 33.93 4.75
C PRO A 719 9.78 32.51 4.64
#